data_AF-A0A094PRF2-F1
#
_entry.id   AF-A0A094PRF2-F1
#
_cell.length_a   1.000
_cell.length_b   1.000
_cell.length_c   1.000
_cell.angle_alpha   90.00
_cell.angle_beta   90.00
_cell.angle_gamma   90.00
#
_symmetry.space_group_name_H-M   'P 1'
#
loop_
_entity.id
_entity.type
_entity.pdbx_description
1 polymer ?
#
loop_
_entity_poly.entity_id
_entity_poly.type
_entity_poly.pdbx_seq_one_letter_code
_entity_poly.pdbx_strand_id
1 'polypeptide(L)'
;MVDSELPEDSEDTGGPRRKTFSPPAEDAAFTGALPVMGDFDDFGAPVEPLVPAVLMPSPALAPPVRTSLSDEEILSKFSGDAAGNTDEMMNELEAQVALREKEEEAFTVWADLTRATRGEFAEAIIARERILFGGGPPEPADVTEDDDDLGEAHDAAAPIPADGGDSPEGEAPEGEAPGHDGAEPDDAPERDALPVDDDPWPLNHGEGEPQVEALRTRAAREEPLEYYVPLLDHTGLEPTADNHRVLSTAGLFWSWWATLTPIVGIVAGAFLVSRGLGLVETVVSLGAAALLSGGLVAASAYAGARTGLSTLHTAQMTFGRHGNVVPSVLIVVIRIALVGLLVVGAEALATRIVSGAGWWPFEVWILRVVMTVVIAGIVLTLALLGGRVLRVGLYVSAGVQVPAIIGFVLLTAPTLSFAGVTGWSSPGLPVVALGSLALSVLLVLLGHTGGDLARYHRGGGSARGAVGTLTGLVAVIPTLVFVSYVAVVALGSPRSALTLVTDPVGTLAADMPPWYPAPLLIGLVLPLVGLASLALFSGGLASLSAGLRISRPLATTIFAVVSLAAVAAVIALEQPVAGYVPSLLYVAGVVLAAWGASFALDVALGAKRLDDVASGALPAWRVAPLAGIILGIGAGLGMITSSVSWLGWLGYLLPLLEMAGFGDLSSGQLGVLVALVVSGLVSAIAALGLRAQTARVAHG
;
A
#
# COMPACT_ATOMS: atom_id res chain seq x y z
N MET A 1 -52.63 34.67 -8.54
CA MET A 1 -52.99 35.44 -9.74
C MET A 1 -53.18 36.88 -9.30
N VAL A 2 -52.47 37.79 -9.97
CA VAL A 2 -52.40 39.25 -9.82
C VAL A 2 -51.36 39.78 -8.82
N ASP A 3 -50.23 40.15 -9.42
CA ASP A 3 -49.12 40.97 -8.95
C ASP A 3 -49.51 42.43 -8.69
N SER A 4 -48.76 43.12 -7.83
CA SER A 4 -48.17 44.44 -8.15
C SER A 4 -47.06 44.78 -7.15
N GLU A 5 -45.95 45.28 -7.69
CA GLU A 5 -44.65 45.55 -7.06
C GLU A 5 -44.56 46.84 -6.23
N LEU A 6 -43.43 46.91 -5.49
CA LEU A 6 -42.70 48.03 -4.86
C LEU A 6 -43.07 48.38 -3.41
N PRO A 7 -42.06 48.52 -2.54
CA PRO A 7 -41.51 49.87 -2.36
C PRO A 7 -39.98 50.00 -2.19
N GLU A 8 -39.57 51.25 -2.32
CA GLU A 8 -38.24 51.87 -2.25
C GLU A 8 -37.54 51.73 -0.89
N ASP A 9 -36.21 51.59 -0.96
CA ASP A 9 -35.27 51.75 0.14
C ASP A 9 -35.08 53.22 0.55
N SER A 10 -35.08 53.50 1.85
CA SER A 10 -34.23 54.54 2.44
C SER A 10 -33.87 54.20 3.89
N GLU A 11 -32.57 53.99 4.09
CA GLU A 11 -31.90 53.77 5.37
C GLU A 11 -31.83 55.06 6.21
N ASP A 12 -31.96 54.96 7.54
CA ASP A 12 -31.03 55.61 8.48
C ASP A 12 -31.16 55.01 9.90
N THR A 13 -30.15 54.26 10.35
CA THR A 13 -29.76 54.21 11.78
C THR A 13 -28.26 53.90 11.90
N GLY A 14 -27.48 54.91 12.25
CA GLY A 14 -26.03 54.83 12.47
C GLY A 14 -25.60 54.25 13.82
N GLY A 15 -24.44 53.56 13.81
CA GLY A 15 -23.64 53.11 14.97
C GLY A 15 -22.42 52.28 14.53
N PRO A 16 -21.27 52.33 15.22
CA PRO A 16 -19.97 52.59 14.58
C PRO A 16 -19.20 51.35 14.09
N ARG A 17 -18.78 51.35 12.80
CA ARG A 17 -17.82 50.40 12.23
C ARG A 17 -16.38 50.90 12.41
N ARG A 18 -15.52 50.08 13.02
CA ARG A 18 -14.06 50.26 13.05
C ARG A 18 -13.50 50.13 11.63
N LYS A 19 -12.68 51.10 11.21
CA LYS A 19 -11.98 51.16 9.93
C LYS A 19 -10.64 50.43 10.03
N THR A 20 -10.44 49.37 9.25
CA THR A 20 -9.12 48.83 8.88
C THR A 20 -9.20 48.35 7.43
N PHE A 21 -9.16 49.30 6.50
CA PHE A 21 -8.82 49.05 5.10
C PHE A 21 -8.23 50.35 4.54
N SER A 22 -6.94 50.31 4.22
CA SER A 22 -6.28 51.31 3.38
C SER A 22 -5.99 50.66 2.03
N PRO A 23 -6.54 51.16 0.91
CA PRO A 23 -6.19 50.66 -0.41
C PRO A 23 -4.78 51.11 -0.82
N PRO A 24 -4.08 50.36 -1.70
CA PRO A 24 -2.77 50.77 -2.21
C PRO A 24 -2.92 51.98 -3.14
N ALA A 25 -1.92 52.86 -3.13
CA ALA A 25 -1.82 53.96 -4.07
C ALA A 25 -1.63 53.44 -5.50
N GLU A 26 -2.48 53.92 -6.41
CA GLU A 26 -2.23 53.91 -7.85
C GLU A 26 -1.07 54.88 -8.12
N ASP A 27 0.09 54.35 -8.52
CA ASP A 27 1.12 55.01 -9.33
C ASP A 27 2.36 54.10 -9.44
N ALA A 28 2.38 53.18 -10.42
CA ALA A 28 3.59 52.75 -11.12
C ALA A 28 3.21 51.73 -12.21
N ALA A 29 3.14 52.23 -13.44
CA ALA A 29 3.02 51.43 -14.64
C ALA A 29 4.18 50.44 -14.76
N PHE A 30 3.85 49.21 -15.15
CA PHE A 30 4.79 48.17 -15.53
C PHE A 30 5.48 48.55 -16.85
N THR A 31 6.74 48.95 -16.80
CA THR A 31 7.62 49.07 -17.98
C THR A 31 8.84 48.18 -17.77
N GLY A 32 8.95 47.14 -18.59
CA GLY A 32 10.09 46.23 -18.57
C GLY A 32 11.38 46.90 -19.05
N ALA A 33 12.43 46.79 -18.24
CA ALA A 33 13.83 46.76 -18.65
C ALA A 33 14.68 46.30 -17.45
N LEU A 34 15.55 45.31 -17.69
CA LEU A 34 16.53 44.78 -16.72
C LEU A 34 17.57 45.86 -16.33
N PRO A 35 18.03 45.95 -15.07
CA PRO A 35 19.18 46.77 -14.74
C PRO A 35 20.49 45.96 -14.79
N VAL A 36 21.47 46.60 -15.43
CA VAL A 36 22.88 46.23 -15.59
C VAL A 36 23.61 46.40 -14.24
N MET A 37 24.51 45.47 -13.91
CA MET A 37 25.41 45.56 -12.76
C MET A 37 26.38 46.76 -12.89
N GLY A 38 26.46 47.57 -11.84
CA GLY A 38 27.47 48.60 -11.63
C GLY A 38 28.34 48.27 -10.42
N ASP A 39 29.60 48.67 -10.51
CA ASP A 39 30.76 48.32 -9.70
C ASP A 39 30.59 48.44 -8.16
N PHE A 40 31.17 47.45 -7.47
CA PHE A 40 31.43 47.47 -6.03
C PHE A 40 32.89 47.89 -5.80
N ASP A 41 33.10 48.99 -5.10
CA ASP A 41 34.35 49.28 -4.39
C ASP A 41 34.04 49.91 -3.04
N ASP A 42 34.85 49.53 -2.05
CA ASP A 42 34.98 50.05 -0.67
C ASP A 42 34.26 49.27 0.47
N PHE A 43 34.89 48.16 0.89
CA PHE A 43 34.81 47.61 2.26
C PHE A 43 36.13 47.90 3.00
N GLY A 44 36.06 48.70 4.05
CA GLY A 44 37.06 48.74 5.12
C GLY A 44 36.62 47.89 6.32
N ALA A 45 37.03 46.63 6.38
CA ALA A 45 36.98 45.79 7.58
C ALA A 45 38.06 44.69 7.49
N PRO A 46 38.66 44.25 8.62
CA PRO A 46 39.87 43.43 8.63
C PRO A 46 39.63 42.02 8.07
N VAL A 47 40.60 41.56 7.27
CA VAL A 47 40.64 40.25 6.62
C VAL A 47 40.79 39.15 7.68
N GLU A 48 39.75 38.34 7.88
CA GLU A 48 39.85 37.04 8.56
C GLU A 48 40.64 36.06 7.67
N PRO A 49 41.42 35.13 8.26
CA PRO A 49 42.20 34.17 7.47
C PRO A 49 41.26 33.23 6.71
N LEU A 50 41.51 33.08 5.40
CA LEU A 50 40.80 32.13 4.54
C LEU A 50 40.94 30.71 5.09
N VAL A 51 39.85 30.16 5.61
CA VAL A 51 39.70 28.72 5.85
C VAL A 51 39.46 28.06 4.48
N PRO A 52 40.20 26.99 4.11
CA PRO A 52 40.01 26.33 2.82
C PRO A 52 38.58 25.78 2.69
N ALA A 53 37.98 25.98 1.51
CA ALA A 53 36.59 25.63 1.18
C ALA A 53 36.21 24.14 1.37
N VAL A 54 37.20 23.29 1.66
CA VAL A 54 37.05 21.85 1.97
C VAL A 54 36.46 21.62 3.38
N LEU A 55 36.59 22.58 4.30
CA LEU A 55 36.15 22.42 5.70
C LEU A 55 34.76 23.03 6.00
N MET A 56 34.14 23.71 5.05
CA MET A 56 32.80 24.27 5.25
C MET A 56 31.72 23.18 5.05
N PRO A 57 30.67 23.14 5.90
CA PRO A 57 29.53 22.28 5.63
C PRO A 57 28.87 22.73 4.31
N SER A 58 28.69 21.77 3.38
CA SER A 58 27.85 21.99 2.19
C SER A 58 26.45 22.41 2.67
N PRO A 59 25.74 23.34 2.00
CA PRO A 59 24.44 23.84 2.46
C PRO A 59 23.37 22.76 2.69
N ALA A 60 23.60 21.53 2.20
CA ALA A 60 22.78 20.35 2.46
C ALA A 60 22.98 19.67 3.84
N LEU A 61 23.98 20.09 4.62
CA LEU A 61 24.41 19.51 5.91
C LEU A 61 24.77 20.59 6.94
N ALA A 62 24.05 21.72 6.91
CA ALA A 62 24.24 22.79 7.89
C ALA A 62 23.96 22.28 9.33
N PRO A 63 24.80 22.64 10.31
CA PRO A 63 24.57 22.29 11.71
C PRO A 63 23.26 22.94 12.21
N PRO A 64 22.52 22.28 13.11
CA PRO A 64 21.33 22.87 13.69
C PRO A 64 21.69 24.15 14.46
N VAL A 65 20.81 25.15 14.38
CA VAL A 65 20.98 26.43 15.08
C VAL A 65 20.19 26.40 16.36
N ARG A 66 20.79 26.87 17.46
CA ARG A 66 20.13 26.97 18.75
C ARG A 66 19.02 28.02 18.70
N THR A 67 17.83 27.62 19.14
CA THR A 67 16.61 28.42 19.26
C THR A 67 16.20 28.65 20.73
N SER A 68 16.75 27.89 21.68
CA SER A 68 16.54 28.07 23.12
C SER A 68 17.31 29.27 23.66
N LEU A 69 16.70 29.96 24.62
CA LEU A 69 17.34 31.08 25.30
C LEU A 69 18.49 30.59 26.18
N SER A 70 19.55 31.38 26.30
CA SER A 70 20.64 31.12 27.26
C SER A 70 20.16 31.23 28.71
N ASP A 71 20.86 30.58 29.63
CA ASP A 71 20.50 30.63 31.06
C ASP A 71 20.56 32.07 31.61
N GLU A 72 21.44 32.93 31.08
CA GLU A 72 21.53 34.35 31.43
C GLU A 72 20.34 35.17 30.90
N GLU A 73 19.87 34.87 29.69
CA GLU A 73 18.67 35.50 29.10
C GLU A 73 17.38 35.06 29.82
N ILE A 74 17.31 33.79 30.23
CA ILE A 74 16.23 33.26 31.04
C ILE A 74 16.20 33.97 32.40
N LEU A 75 17.35 34.07 33.07
CA LEU A 75 17.47 34.75 34.38
C LEU A 75 17.21 36.26 34.31
N SER A 76 17.61 36.93 33.22
CA SER A 76 17.31 38.35 33.00
C SER A 76 15.83 38.60 32.69
N LYS A 77 15.16 37.70 31.95
CA LYS A 77 13.72 37.76 31.68
C LYS A 77 12.88 37.62 32.95
N PHE A 78 13.38 36.89 33.96
CA PHE A 78 12.68 36.63 35.22
C PHE A 78 13.11 37.52 36.41
N SER A 79 14.04 38.46 36.22
CA SER A 79 14.57 39.32 37.30
C SER A 79 13.98 40.73 37.34
N GLY A 80 13.03 41.07 36.47
CA GLY A 80 12.33 42.38 36.46
C GLY A 80 10.87 42.32 36.89
N ASP A 81 10.25 43.49 37.11
CA ASP A 81 8.82 43.69 37.48
C ASP A 81 7.79 43.14 36.45
N ALA A 82 8.26 42.49 35.37
CA ALA A 82 7.46 41.83 34.34
C ALA A 82 7.35 40.30 34.53
N ALA A 83 7.88 39.74 35.62
CA ALA A 83 7.66 38.35 35.97
C ALA A 83 6.17 38.13 36.28
N GLY A 84 5.49 37.40 35.41
CA GLY A 84 4.11 36.95 35.61
C GLY A 84 3.95 36.09 36.87
N ASN A 85 2.78 35.46 37.03
CA ASN A 85 2.58 34.56 38.17
C ASN A 85 3.56 33.36 38.11
N THR A 86 3.76 32.67 39.24
CA THR A 86 4.67 31.51 39.33
C THR A 86 4.33 30.38 38.34
N ASP A 87 3.06 30.26 37.94
CA ASP A 87 2.58 29.24 36.99
C ASP A 87 3.00 29.56 35.55
N GLU A 88 3.00 30.84 35.16
CA GLU A 88 3.50 31.32 33.86
C GLU A 88 5.02 31.14 33.74
N MET A 89 5.76 31.36 34.84
CA MET A 89 7.20 31.10 34.88
C MET A 89 7.50 29.60 34.73
N MET A 90 6.72 28.73 35.39
CA MET A 90 6.85 27.28 35.27
C MET A 90 6.56 26.80 33.84
N ASN A 91 5.49 27.28 33.22
CA ASN A 91 5.14 26.92 31.83
C ASN A 91 6.21 27.37 30.83
N GLU A 92 6.77 28.57 30.99
CA GLU A 92 7.84 29.06 30.12
C GLU A 92 9.15 28.26 30.32
N LEU A 93 9.47 27.87 31.56
CA LEU A 93 10.62 26.99 31.83
C LEU A 93 10.42 25.59 31.22
N GLU A 94 9.23 25.01 31.35
CA GLU A 94 8.90 23.73 30.71
C GLU A 94 9.00 23.82 29.17
N ALA A 95 8.54 24.92 28.58
CA ALA A 95 8.68 25.17 27.15
C ALA A 95 10.16 25.27 26.71
N GLN A 96 11.01 25.94 27.50
CA GLN A 96 12.45 26.03 27.22
C GLN A 96 13.16 24.68 27.37
N VAL A 97 12.77 23.85 28.35
CA VAL A 97 13.32 22.49 28.51
C VAL A 97 12.94 21.60 27.34
N ALA A 98 11.66 21.59 26.94
CA ALA A 98 11.19 20.80 25.80
C ALA A 98 11.86 21.22 24.48
N LEU A 99 12.22 22.50 24.35
CA LEU A 99 12.90 23.02 23.18
C LEU A 99 14.39 22.64 23.17
N ARG A 100 15.06 22.61 24.33
CA ARG A 100 16.43 22.05 24.48
C ARG A 100 16.50 20.56 24.18
N GLU A 101 15.47 19.79 24.55
CA GLU A 101 15.40 18.36 24.25
C GLU A 101 15.32 18.11 22.74
N LYS A 102 14.45 18.84 22.03
CA LYS A 102 14.35 18.77 20.55
C LYS A 102 15.62 19.22 19.85
N GLU A 103 16.31 20.21 20.41
CA GLU A 103 17.61 20.69 19.91
C GLU A 103 18.71 19.65 20.03
N GLU A 104 18.78 18.95 21.17
CA GLU A 104 19.75 17.88 21.40
C GLU A 104 19.48 16.67 20.50
N GLU A 105 18.21 16.33 20.28
CA GLU A 105 17.81 15.31 19.30
C GLU A 105 18.24 15.69 17.88
N ALA A 106 17.98 16.94 17.47
CA ALA A 106 18.39 17.45 16.16
C ALA A 106 19.92 17.44 15.99
N PHE A 107 20.68 17.81 17.02
CA PHE A 107 22.13 17.75 17.01
C PHE A 107 22.66 16.33 16.93
N THR A 108 22.05 15.38 17.65
CA THR A 108 22.43 13.96 17.63
C THR A 108 22.20 13.37 16.23
N VAL A 109 21.05 13.64 15.63
CA VAL A 109 20.73 13.20 14.26
C VAL A 109 21.70 13.81 13.25
N TRP A 110 22.02 15.09 13.36
CA TRP A 110 23.02 15.74 12.49
C TRP A 110 24.42 15.17 12.68
N ALA A 111 24.82 14.87 13.92
CA ALA A 111 26.12 14.27 14.23
C ALA A 111 26.26 12.87 13.62
N ASP A 112 25.21 12.04 13.70
CA ASP A 112 25.20 10.71 13.10
C ASP A 112 25.24 10.76 11.56
N LEU A 113 24.56 11.73 10.96
CA LEU A 113 24.65 12.01 9.51
C LEU A 113 26.06 12.47 9.12
N THR A 114 26.72 13.28 9.95
CA THR A 114 28.07 13.76 9.71
C THR A 114 29.09 12.62 9.79
N ARG A 115 28.94 11.69 10.75
CA ARG A 115 29.73 10.44 10.82
C ARG A 115 29.55 9.56 9.59
N ALA A 116 28.32 9.40 9.14
CA ALA A 116 28.00 8.56 7.99
C ALA A 116 28.53 9.12 6.65
N THR A 117 28.78 10.43 6.56
CA THR A 117 29.11 11.10 5.29
C THR A 117 30.54 11.61 5.20
N ARG A 118 31.22 11.91 6.32
CA ARG A 118 32.53 12.59 6.33
C ARG A 118 33.71 11.77 6.86
N GLY A 119 33.50 10.48 7.16
CA GLY A 119 34.59 9.55 7.49
C GLY A 119 35.47 10.06 8.65
N GLU A 120 36.79 10.09 8.45
CA GLU A 120 37.78 10.43 9.50
C GLU A 120 37.68 11.88 10.01
N PHE A 121 37.12 12.82 9.24
CA PHE A 121 36.97 14.23 9.64
C PHE A 121 35.69 14.52 10.42
N ALA A 122 34.78 13.54 10.55
CA ALA A 122 33.46 13.76 11.13
C ALA A 122 33.52 14.17 12.60
N GLU A 123 34.36 13.53 13.41
CA GLU A 123 34.43 13.82 14.85
C GLU A 123 35.01 15.21 15.14
N ALA A 124 35.97 15.69 14.34
CA ALA A 124 36.51 17.04 14.47
C ALA A 124 35.44 18.12 14.17
N ILE A 125 34.62 17.89 13.15
CA ILE A 125 33.52 18.79 12.78
C ILE A 125 32.43 18.77 13.86
N ILE A 126 32.05 17.59 14.36
CA ILE A 126 31.03 17.46 15.41
C ILE A 126 31.50 18.11 16.71
N ALA A 127 32.76 17.92 17.10
CA ALA A 127 33.31 18.54 18.30
C ALA A 127 33.32 20.07 18.21
N ARG A 128 33.73 20.62 17.07
CA ARG A 128 33.70 22.08 16.81
C ARG A 128 32.28 22.63 16.88
N GLU A 129 31.35 22.02 16.16
CA GLU A 129 29.97 22.50 16.12
C GLU A 129 29.26 22.30 17.46
N ARG A 130 29.64 21.31 18.27
CA ARG A 130 29.09 21.13 19.63
C ARG A 130 29.52 22.25 20.58
N ILE A 131 30.75 22.75 20.43
CA ILE A 131 31.24 23.90 21.20
C ILE A 131 30.49 25.17 20.78
N LEU A 132 30.33 25.39 19.47
CA LEU A 132 29.59 26.54 18.94
C LEU A 132 28.11 26.50 19.34
N PHE A 133 27.49 25.32 19.26
CA PHE A 133 26.09 25.11 19.67
C PHE A 133 25.88 25.34 21.17
N GLY A 134 26.90 25.02 21.99
CA GLY A 134 26.92 25.31 23.42
C GLY A 134 27.33 26.75 23.80
N GLY A 135 27.65 27.61 22.83
CA GLY A 135 28.04 29.01 23.06
C GLY A 135 29.51 29.25 23.45
N GLY A 136 30.40 28.27 23.23
CA GLY A 136 31.84 28.39 23.51
C GLY A 136 32.65 28.99 22.34
N PRO A 137 33.83 29.59 22.59
CA PRO A 137 34.70 30.13 21.53
C PRO A 137 35.39 29.00 20.73
N PRO A 138 35.62 29.16 19.42
CA PRO A 138 36.22 28.11 18.58
C PRO A 138 37.75 28.06 18.71
N GLU A 139 38.32 26.88 19.01
CA GLU A 139 39.76 26.59 18.82
C GLU A 139 40.01 25.83 17.49
N PRO A 140 41.17 26.04 16.83
CA PRO A 140 41.49 25.39 15.56
C PRO A 140 41.94 23.92 15.73
N ALA A 141 41.45 23.03 14.88
CA ALA A 141 41.83 21.62 14.85
C ALA A 141 43.09 21.40 13.99
N ASP A 142 44.14 20.82 14.57
CA ASP A 142 45.32 20.33 13.85
C ASP A 142 44.96 19.11 13.01
N VAL A 143 45.18 19.19 11.69
CA VAL A 143 45.19 18.05 10.77
C VAL A 143 46.60 17.94 10.20
N THR A 144 47.32 16.89 10.56
CA THR A 144 48.61 16.54 9.96
C THR A 144 48.38 15.85 8.61
N GLU A 145 48.85 16.48 7.53
CA GLU A 145 48.92 15.90 6.18
C GLU A 145 50.13 14.94 6.11
N ASP A 146 49.88 13.67 5.80
CA ASP A 146 50.92 12.76 5.26
C ASP A 146 50.89 12.86 3.74
N ASP A 147 51.87 13.60 3.20
CA ASP A 147 52.27 13.60 1.79
C ASP A 147 52.91 12.24 1.43
N ASP A 148 52.33 11.50 0.48
CA ASP A 148 53.05 10.66 -0.50
C ASP A 148 52.07 9.77 -1.30
N ASP A 149 51.61 10.24 -2.47
CA ASP A 149 51.63 9.47 -3.73
C ASP A 149 51.04 10.31 -4.89
N LEU A 150 51.90 11.02 -5.61
CA LEU A 150 51.58 11.64 -6.90
C LEU A 150 51.98 10.69 -8.04
N GLY A 151 50.97 10.11 -8.69
CA GLY A 151 51.09 9.45 -9.99
C GLY A 151 50.33 10.23 -11.06
N GLU A 152 51.08 10.80 -12.00
CA GLU A 152 50.67 11.57 -13.17
C GLU A 152 49.59 10.91 -14.05
N ALA A 153 48.67 11.70 -14.63
CA ALA A 153 48.60 11.87 -16.09
C ALA A 153 47.35 12.62 -16.63
N HIS A 154 47.66 13.64 -17.46
CA HIS A 154 46.97 14.12 -18.68
C HIS A 154 45.84 15.18 -18.65
N ASP A 155 46.29 16.39 -19.02
CA ASP A 155 45.64 17.46 -19.78
C ASP A 155 44.77 16.98 -20.96
N ALA A 156 43.62 17.67 -21.16
CA ALA A 156 43.29 18.32 -22.43
C ALA A 156 42.01 19.16 -22.32
N ALA A 157 42.12 20.46 -22.62
CA ALA A 157 41.02 21.43 -22.66
C ALA A 157 40.66 21.84 -24.10
N ALA A 158 39.34 22.05 -24.29
CA ALA A 158 38.65 22.99 -25.20
C ALA A 158 38.57 22.67 -26.72
N PRO A 159 37.68 23.31 -27.54
CA PRO A 159 36.60 24.29 -27.26
C PRO A 159 35.24 24.07 -28.01
N ILE A 160 34.28 24.95 -27.69
CA ILE A 160 32.95 25.21 -28.31
C ILE A 160 33.08 25.93 -29.68
N PRO A 161 32.08 25.82 -30.59
CA PRO A 161 31.59 27.02 -31.27
C PRO A 161 30.05 27.15 -31.33
N ALA A 162 29.60 28.40 -31.32
CA ALA A 162 28.23 28.87 -31.56
C ALA A 162 28.07 29.41 -32.99
N ASP A 163 26.81 29.42 -33.48
CA ASP A 163 26.07 30.61 -33.98
C ASP A 163 25.30 30.45 -35.32
N GLY A 164 24.14 31.14 -35.38
CA GLY A 164 23.35 31.55 -36.55
C GLY A 164 22.26 30.57 -37.03
N GLY A 165 20.99 30.92 -37.26
CA GLY A 165 20.27 32.19 -37.31
C GLY A 165 19.02 32.06 -38.21
N ASP A 166 17.98 32.86 -37.91
CA ASP A 166 16.81 33.28 -38.71
C ASP A 166 15.56 32.40 -38.95
N SER A 167 14.42 32.99 -38.56
CA SER A 167 13.05 32.84 -39.11
C SER A 167 12.80 33.98 -40.12
N PRO A 168 11.75 33.95 -40.99
CA PRO A 168 10.47 34.57 -40.60
C PRO A 168 9.17 34.03 -41.26
N GLU A 169 8.05 34.29 -40.56
CA GLU A 169 6.70 34.80 -40.95
C GLU A 169 5.81 34.25 -42.09
N GLY A 170 4.48 34.24 -41.79
CA GLY A 170 3.31 34.38 -42.69
C GLY A 170 2.67 33.05 -43.15
N GLU A 171 1.35 32.82 -43.26
CA GLU A 171 0.08 33.57 -43.20
C GLU A 171 -1.07 32.53 -43.12
N ALA A 172 -2.24 32.91 -42.60
CA ALA A 172 -3.54 32.26 -42.84
C ALA A 172 -4.29 33.07 -43.93
N PRO A 173 -5.33 32.56 -44.66
CA PRO A 173 -6.65 32.30 -44.06
C PRO A 173 -7.62 31.28 -44.77
N GLU A 174 -8.74 31.02 -44.07
CA GLU A 174 -10.16 30.88 -44.52
C GLU A 174 -10.75 29.72 -45.35
N GLY A 175 -11.97 29.33 -44.91
CA GLY A 175 -13.09 28.75 -45.67
C GLY A 175 -13.38 27.27 -45.41
N GLU A 176 -14.60 26.73 -45.29
CA GLU A 176 -16.00 27.19 -45.22
C GLU A 176 -16.86 25.92 -44.98
N ALA A 177 -18.00 26.01 -44.29
CA ALA A 177 -18.97 24.90 -44.08
C ALA A 177 -20.01 24.82 -45.24
N PRO A 178 -20.73 23.70 -45.42
CA PRO A 178 -22.11 23.52 -44.88
C PRO A 178 -22.42 22.04 -44.52
N GLY A 179 -23.48 21.56 -43.85
CA GLY A 179 -24.82 22.04 -43.45
C GLY A 179 -25.84 20.86 -43.59
N HIS A 180 -26.84 20.78 -42.68
CA HIS A 180 -28.09 19.95 -42.70
C HIS A 180 -28.03 18.44 -42.33
N ASP A 181 -29.00 17.80 -41.63
CA ASP A 181 -30.34 18.16 -41.13
C ASP A 181 -30.86 17.11 -40.08
N GLY A 182 -32.03 17.37 -39.47
CA GLY A 182 -32.72 16.69 -38.33
C GLY A 182 -33.07 15.19 -38.45
N ALA A 183 -33.80 14.50 -37.56
CA ALA A 183 -34.76 14.83 -36.51
C ALA A 183 -35.06 13.56 -35.64
N GLU A 184 -35.55 13.72 -34.40
CA GLU A 184 -36.27 12.70 -33.60
C GLU A 184 -37.79 12.69 -33.92
N PRO A 185 -38.58 11.65 -33.53
CA PRO A 185 -39.28 11.70 -32.23
C PRO A 185 -39.62 10.35 -31.52
N ASP A 186 -39.98 10.50 -30.23
CA ASP A 186 -40.81 9.75 -29.24
C ASP A 186 -41.43 8.35 -29.51
N ASP A 187 -41.51 7.53 -28.44
CA ASP A 187 -42.76 6.95 -27.91
C ASP A 187 -42.59 6.19 -26.56
N ALA A 188 -43.55 6.38 -25.64
CA ALA A 188 -43.72 5.68 -24.35
C ALA A 188 -44.81 4.59 -24.44
N PRO A 189 -44.89 3.64 -23.49
CA PRO A 189 -46.18 3.50 -22.77
C PRO A 189 -46.13 3.03 -21.29
N GLU A 190 -47.12 3.55 -20.56
CA GLU A 190 -48.03 3.00 -19.53
C GLU A 190 -47.58 2.03 -18.42
N ARG A 191 -48.04 2.36 -17.19
CA ARG A 191 -47.97 1.60 -15.94
C ARG A 191 -49.34 0.99 -15.64
N ASP A 192 -49.41 -0.32 -15.46
CA ASP A 192 -50.55 -1.00 -14.84
C ASP A 192 -50.15 -1.60 -13.48
N ALA A 193 -51.02 -1.40 -12.50
CA ALA A 193 -50.91 -1.90 -11.13
C ALA A 193 -51.55 -3.30 -11.00
N LEU A 194 -50.94 -4.18 -10.22
CA LEU A 194 -51.56 -5.44 -9.78
C LEU A 194 -51.33 -5.70 -8.27
N PRO A 195 -52.22 -6.47 -7.63
CA PRO A 195 -52.53 -6.37 -6.20
C PRO A 195 -51.62 -7.24 -5.31
N VAL A 196 -51.53 -6.84 -4.04
CA VAL A 196 -50.89 -7.57 -2.95
C VAL A 196 -51.95 -8.51 -2.35
N ASP A 197 -51.71 -9.83 -2.42
CA ASP A 197 -52.41 -10.83 -1.61
C ASP A 197 -51.43 -11.40 -0.57
N ASP A 198 -51.78 -11.21 0.70
CA ASP A 198 -51.23 -11.89 1.87
C ASP A 198 -51.78 -13.32 1.94
N ASP A 199 -50.93 -14.34 2.14
CA ASP A 199 -51.10 -15.29 3.25
C ASP A 199 -49.99 -16.38 3.33
N PRO A 200 -49.74 -16.95 4.54
CA PRO A 200 -48.57 -17.74 4.90
C PRO A 200 -48.79 -19.25 4.68
N TRP A 201 -47.72 -20.04 4.54
CA TRP A 201 -47.85 -21.50 4.70
C TRP A 201 -46.64 -22.16 5.41
N PRO A 202 -46.86 -23.25 6.18
CA PRO A 202 -46.12 -23.64 7.36
C PRO A 202 -45.23 -24.88 7.16
N LEU A 203 -44.61 -25.26 8.27
CA LEU A 203 -43.86 -26.50 8.51
C LEU A 203 -44.77 -27.74 8.42
N ASN A 204 -44.39 -28.79 7.66
CA ASN A 204 -44.14 -30.17 8.16
C ASN A 204 -43.67 -31.15 7.04
N HIS A 205 -43.00 -32.22 7.49
CA HIS A 205 -42.26 -33.30 6.83
C HIS A 205 -43.06 -34.33 5.99
N GLY A 206 -42.38 -35.01 5.05
CA GLY A 206 -42.73 -36.36 4.58
C GLY A 206 -42.44 -36.69 3.10
N GLU A 207 -41.50 -37.63 2.87
CA GLU A 207 -41.40 -38.60 1.75
C GLU A 207 -41.04 -38.13 0.30
N GLY A 208 -39.77 -38.38 -0.06
CA GLY A 208 -39.38 -39.31 -1.12
C GLY A 208 -39.91 -39.14 -2.55
N GLU A 209 -39.08 -38.55 -3.41
CA GLU A 209 -39.01 -38.70 -4.89
C GLU A 209 -39.84 -37.82 -5.86
N PRO A 210 -40.98 -37.17 -5.56
CA PRO A 210 -41.61 -36.26 -6.55
C PRO A 210 -40.96 -34.86 -6.56
N GLN A 211 -40.19 -34.50 -5.54
CA GLN A 211 -39.61 -33.16 -5.41
C GLN A 211 -38.39 -32.93 -6.30
N VAL A 212 -37.60 -33.96 -6.63
CA VAL A 212 -36.42 -33.81 -7.50
C VAL A 212 -36.83 -33.62 -8.95
N GLU A 213 -37.88 -34.31 -9.39
CA GLU A 213 -38.45 -34.11 -10.72
C GLU A 213 -39.22 -32.79 -10.80
N ALA A 214 -39.92 -32.37 -9.74
CA ALA A 214 -40.51 -31.03 -9.68
C ALA A 214 -39.46 -29.90 -9.68
N LEU A 215 -38.29 -30.10 -9.06
CA LEU A 215 -37.15 -29.16 -9.12
C LEU A 215 -36.50 -29.13 -10.49
N ARG A 216 -36.34 -30.28 -11.17
CA ARG A 216 -35.85 -30.35 -12.56
C ARG A 216 -36.84 -29.73 -13.56
N THR A 217 -38.13 -29.94 -13.36
CA THR A 217 -39.18 -29.37 -14.21
C THR A 217 -39.35 -27.87 -13.93
N ARG A 218 -39.11 -27.40 -12.69
CA ARG A 218 -38.97 -25.95 -12.38
C ARG A 218 -37.75 -25.34 -13.05
N ALA A 219 -36.61 -26.02 -13.04
CA ALA A 219 -35.40 -25.56 -13.72
C ALA A 219 -35.54 -25.54 -15.26
N ALA A 220 -36.49 -26.30 -15.82
CA ALA A 220 -36.80 -26.33 -17.25
C ALA A 220 -37.93 -25.37 -17.67
N ARG A 221 -38.68 -24.80 -16.72
CA ARG A 221 -39.70 -23.75 -16.95
C ARG A 221 -39.29 -22.47 -16.21
N GLU A 222 -38.21 -21.85 -16.66
CA GLU A 222 -38.02 -20.42 -16.40
C GLU A 222 -38.78 -19.66 -17.51
N GLU A 223 -40.03 -19.29 -17.21
CA GLU A 223 -40.56 -18.05 -17.79
C GLU A 223 -39.60 -16.91 -17.41
N PRO A 224 -39.46 -15.85 -18.23
CA PRO A 224 -38.51 -14.79 -17.95
C PRO A 224 -38.97 -14.04 -16.70
N LEU A 225 -38.52 -14.52 -15.54
CA LEU A 225 -38.67 -13.83 -14.28
C LEU A 225 -37.98 -12.49 -14.47
N GLU A 226 -38.79 -11.46 -14.39
CA GLU A 226 -38.40 -10.06 -14.26
C GLU A 226 -37.12 -10.00 -13.40
N TYR A 227 -36.08 -9.44 -14.00
CA TYR A 227 -34.69 -9.56 -13.55
C TYR A 227 -34.46 -8.83 -12.23
N TYR A 228 -34.93 -9.40 -11.12
CA TYR A 228 -34.64 -8.89 -9.78
C TYR A 228 -33.19 -9.24 -9.48
N VAL A 229 -32.28 -8.30 -9.74
CA VAL A 229 -30.91 -8.36 -9.20
C VAL A 229 -31.03 -7.92 -7.74
N PRO A 230 -31.01 -8.83 -6.75
CA PRO A 230 -30.98 -8.40 -5.35
C PRO A 230 -29.77 -7.46 -5.16
N LEU A 231 -30.01 -6.35 -4.46
CA LEU A 231 -28.97 -5.33 -4.19
C LEU A 231 -27.79 -5.92 -3.39
N LEU A 232 -28.06 -6.94 -2.57
CA LEU A 232 -27.06 -7.71 -1.83
C LEU A 232 -26.73 -9.01 -2.57
N ASP A 233 -25.43 -9.31 -2.68
CA ASP A 233 -24.98 -10.57 -3.28
C ASP A 233 -25.13 -11.72 -2.26
N HIS A 234 -26.03 -12.66 -2.55
CA HIS A 234 -26.28 -13.82 -1.70
C HIS A 234 -25.40 -15.02 -2.05
N THR A 235 -24.61 -14.94 -3.14
CA THR A 235 -23.82 -16.05 -3.68
C THR A 235 -22.66 -16.42 -2.75
N GLY A 236 -22.88 -17.41 -1.89
CA GLY A 236 -21.99 -17.85 -0.83
C GLY A 236 -20.89 -18.80 -1.32
N LEU A 237 -20.97 -20.04 -0.84
CA LEU A 237 -20.00 -21.10 -1.11
C LEU A 237 -20.36 -21.96 -2.32
N GLU A 238 -21.59 -21.86 -2.79
CA GLU A 238 -22.09 -22.56 -3.95
C GLU A 238 -21.33 -22.15 -5.23
N PRO A 239 -21.19 -23.06 -6.21
CA PRO A 239 -20.62 -22.72 -7.51
C PRO A 239 -21.39 -21.59 -8.16
N THR A 240 -20.67 -20.59 -8.67
CA THR A 240 -21.27 -19.51 -9.46
C THR A 240 -21.90 -20.12 -10.72
N ALA A 241 -23.21 -19.93 -10.90
CA ALA A 241 -23.93 -20.44 -12.05
C ALA A 241 -23.47 -19.78 -13.36
N ASP A 242 -23.57 -20.51 -14.48
CA ASP A 242 -22.97 -20.09 -15.75
C ASP A 242 -23.55 -18.78 -16.30
N ASN A 243 -24.82 -18.50 -16.06
CA ASN A 243 -25.46 -17.22 -16.39
C ASN A 243 -24.89 -16.03 -15.60
N HIS A 244 -24.33 -16.26 -14.42
CA HIS A 244 -23.65 -15.26 -13.60
C HIS A 244 -22.14 -15.15 -13.89
N ARG A 245 -21.57 -16.06 -14.68
CA ARG A 245 -20.16 -16.02 -15.15
C ARG A 245 -20.00 -15.07 -16.34
N VAL A 246 -20.06 -13.77 -16.06
CA VAL A 246 -20.04 -12.72 -17.09
C VAL A 246 -18.68 -12.08 -17.34
N LEU A 247 -17.66 -12.41 -16.54
CA LEU A 247 -16.37 -11.73 -16.55
C LEU A 247 -15.50 -12.22 -17.72
N SER A 248 -15.12 -11.33 -18.63
CA SER A 248 -14.15 -11.64 -19.68
C SER A 248 -12.73 -11.80 -19.12
N THR A 249 -11.82 -12.41 -19.87
CA THR A 249 -10.41 -12.51 -19.47
C THR A 249 -9.77 -11.14 -19.27
N ALA A 250 -10.03 -10.18 -20.16
CA ALA A 250 -9.56 -8.80 -20.02
C ALA A 250 -10.15 -8.12 -18.77
N GLY A 251 -11.43 -8.34 -18.48
CA GLY A 251 -12.07 -7.82 -17.27
C GLY A 251 -11.51 -8.44 -15.99
N LEU A 252 -11.13 -9.72 -16.02
CA LEU A 252 -10.42 -10.36 -14.91
C LEU A 252 -9.04 -9.72 -14.70
N PHE A 253 -8.27 -9.53 -15.78
CA PHE A 253 -6.96 -8.89 -15.71
C PHE A 253 -7.06 -7.45 -15.19
N TRP A 254 -8.02 -6.67 -15.67
CA TRP A 254 -8.27 -5.32 -15.19
C TRP A 254 -8.60 -5.26 -13.69
N SER A 255 -9.25 -6.31 -13.15
CA SER A 255 -9.52 -6.42 -11.71
C SER A 255 -8.24 -6.53 -10.88
N TRP A 256 -7.14 -7.04 -11.45
CA TRP A 256 -5.84 -7.13 -10.77
C TRP A 256 -5.06 -5.84 -10.82
N TRP A 257 -5.20 -5.08 -11.90
CA TRP A 257 -4.66 -3.73 -11.93
C TRP A 257 -5.24 -2.88 -10.80
N ALA A 258 -6.49 -3.09 -10.42
CA ALA A 258 -7.11 -2.46 -9.25
C ALA A 258 -6.44 -2.77 -7.91
N THR A 259 -5.73 -3.90 -7.82
CA THR A 259 -5.04 -4.33 -6.60
C THR A 259 -3.63 -3.75 -6.49
N LEU A 260 -3.12 -3.11 -7.55
CA LEU A 260 -1.94 -2.28 -7.41
C LEU A 260 -2.30 -1.13 -6.45
N THR A 261 -1.36 -0.65 -5.67
CA THR A 261 -1.61 0.53 -4.83
C THR A 261 -0.37 1.40 -4.94
N PRO A 262 -0.43 2.57 -5.60
CA PRO A 262 0.76 3.36 -5.89
C PRO A 262 1.56 3.67 -4.63
N ILE A 263 0.89 4.08 -3.55
CA ILE A 263 1.54 4.34 -2.26
C ILE A 263 2.27 3.12 -1.70
N VAL A 264 1.70 1.91 -1.82
CA VAL A 264 2.34 0.67 -1.35
C VAL A 264 3.59 0.38 -2.19
N GLY A 265 3.52 0.57 -3.51
CA GLY A 265 4.67 0.37 -4.40
C GLY A 265 5.80 1.38 -4.15
N ILE A 266 5.43 2.65 -3.92
CA ILE A 266 6.37 3.73 -3.60
C ILE A 266 7.09 3.44 -2.28
N VAL A 267 6.33 3.17 -1.22
CA VAL A 267 6.90 2.87 0.09
C VAL A 267 7.73 1.59 0.05
N ALA A 268 7.29 0.54 -0.67
CA ALA A 268 8.05 -0.71 -0.78
C ALA A 268 9.39 -0.51 -1.50
N GLY A 269 9.43 0.21 -2.62
CA GLY A 269 10.67 0.45 -3.37
C GLY A 269 11.68 1.27 -2.55
N ALA A 270 11.21 2.36 -1.96
CA ALA A 270 12.04 3.19 -1.09
C ALA A 270 12.50 2.45 0.17
N PHE A 271 11.63 1.61 0.74
CA PHE A 271 11.96 0.79 1.91
C PHE A 271 13.08 -0.21 1.60
N LEU A 272 13.02 -0.96 0.51
CA LEU A 272 14.06 -1.93 0.15
C LEU A 272 15.43 -1.27 -0.02
N VAL A 273 15.47 -0.11 -0.68
CA VAL A 273 16.70 0.68 -0.84
C VAL A 273 17.18 1.26 0.48
N SER A 274 16.29 1.75 1.34
CA SER A 274 16.64 2.25 2.68
C SER A 274 17.25 1.17 3.59
N ARG A 275 17.04 -0.11 3.28
CA ARG A 275 17.65 -1.26 3.96
C ARG A 275 18.98 -1.70 3.33
N GLY A 276 19.50 -0.94 2.37
CA GLY A 276 20.80 -1.16 1.75
C GLY A 276 20.77 -2.02 0.48
N LEU A 277 19.59 -2.39 -0.04
CA LEU A 277 19.53 -3.14 -1.29
C LEU A 277 19.83 -2.25 -2.51
N GLY A 278 20.70 -2.74 -3.39
CA GLY A 278 20.84 -2.21 -4.74
C GLY A 278 19.68 -2.61 -5.65
N LEU A 279 19.73 -2.19 -6.92
CA LEU A 279 18.66 -2.51 -7.88
C LEU A 279 18.62 -4.02 -8.17
N VAL A 280 19.77 -4.65 -8.38
CA VAL A 280 19.84 -6.08 -8.72
C VAL A 280 19.29 -6.91 -7.56
N GLU A 281 19.69 -6.62 -6.32
CA GLU A 281 19.16 -7.31 -5.13
C GLU A 281 17.66 -7.07 -4.95
N THR A 282 17.18 -5.86 -5.20
CA THR A 282 15.76 -5.52 -5.16
C THR A 282 14.96 -6.31 -6.20
N VAL A 283 15.43 -6.34 -7.45
CA VAL A 283 14.77 -7.08 -8.54
C VAL A 283 14.80 -8.58 -8.29
N VAL A 284 15.91 -9.13 -7.78
CA VAL A 284 16.02 -10.57 -7.47
C VAL A 284 15.11 -10.94 -6.30
N SER A 285 15.15 -10.19 -5.20
CA SER A 285 14.33 -10.46 -4.01
C SER A 285 12.83 -10.32 -4.29
N LEU A 286 12.42 -9.22 -4.92
CA LEU A 286 11.03 -8.97 -5.28
C LEU A 286 10.57 -9.87 -6.43
N GLY A 287 11.44 -10.17 -7.38
CA GLY A 287 11.17 -11.09 -8.49
C GLY A 287 10.90 -12.50 -7.97
N ALA A 288 11.72 -13.01 -7.04
CA ALA A 288 11.48 -14.30 -6.40
C ALA A 288 10.15 -14.32 -5.63
N ALA A 289 9.87 -13.26 -4.85
CA ALA A 289 8.61 -13.10 -4.14
C ALA A 289 7.40 -13.09 -5.10
N ALA A 290 7.48 -12.31 -6.17
CA ALA A 290 6.45 -12.18 -7.21
C ALA A 290 6.19 -13.50 -7.94
N LEU A 291 7.24 -14.27 -8.27
CA LEU A 291 7.09 -15.58 -8.90
C LEU A 291 6.34 -16.56 -8.00
N LEU A 292 6.69 -16.62 -6.72
CA LEU A 292 6.08 -17.53 -5.75
C LEU A 292 4.62 -17.14 -5.45
N SER A 293 4.34 -15.86 -5.17
CA SER A 293 2.97 -15.40 -4.93
C SER A 293 2.11 -15.45 -6.19
N GLY A 294 2.68 -15.12 -7.35
CA GLY A 294 2.02 -15.19 -8.66
C GLY A 294 1.64 -16.62 -9.03
N GLY A 295 2.47 -17.60 -8.68
CA GLY A 295 2.14 -19.03 -8.81
C GLY A 295 0.92 -19.44 -7.97
N LEU A 296 0.82 -18.94 -6.74
CA LEU A 296 -0.36 -19.18 -5.88
C LEU A 296 -1.61 -18.49 -6.43
N VAL A 297 -1.50 -17.24 -6.89
CA VAL A 297 -2.60 -16.55 -7.56
C VAL A 297 -3.03 -17.30 -8.81
N ALA A 298 -2.08 -17.82 -9.60
CA ALA A 298 -2.38 -18.59 -10.79
C ALA A 298 -3.14 -19.89 -10.49
N ALA A 299 -2.72 -20.64 -9.46
CA ALA A 299 -3.41 -21.84 -9.02
C ALA A 299 -4.83 -21.54 -8.52
N SER A 300 -4.98 -20.47 -7.72
CA SER A 300 -6.26 -19.98 -7.20
C SER A 300 -7.20 -19.56 -8.32
N ALA A 301 -6.72 -18.76 -9.26
CA ALA A 301 -7.49 -18.29 -10.41
C ALA A 301 -7.89 -19.44 -11.34
N TYR A 302 -6.98 -20.40 -11.58
CA TYR A 302 -7.28 -21.61 -12.34
C TYR A 302 -8.41 -22.43 -11.68
N ALA A 303 -8.31 -22.68 -10.37
CA ALA A 303 -9.30 -23.43 -9.63
C ALA A 303 -10.68 -22.73 -9.64
N GLY A 304 -10.70 -21.41 -9.40
CA GLY A 304 -11.91 -20.60 -9.43
C GLY A 304 -12.55 -20.53 -10.82
N ALA A 305 -11.79 -20.27 -11.88
CA ALA A 305 -12.31 -20.23 -13.25
C ALA A 305 -12.85 -21.59 -13.73
N ARG A 306 -12.26 -22.70 -13.27
CA ARG A 306 -12.73 -24.04 -13.60
C ARG A 306 -14.03 -24.39 -12.89
N THR A 307 -14.09 -24.15 -11.59
CA THR A 307 -15.17 -24.67 -10.73
C THR A 307 -16.30 -23.67 -10.47
N GLY A 308 -16.02 -22.36 -10.54
CA GLY A 308 -16.93 -21.30 -10.08
C GLY A 308 -16.97 -21.15 -8.57
N LEU A 309 -16.04 -21.75 -7.84
CA LEU A 309 -15.94 -21.71 -6.38
C LEU A 309 -14.86 -20.71 -5.93
N SER A 310 -14.98 -20.22 -4.69
CA SER A 310 -13.95 -19.36 -4.07
C SER A 310 -12.66 -20.13 -3.78
N THR A 311 -11.54 -19.42 -3.63
CA THR A 311 -10.23 -20.07 -3.39
C THR A 311 -10.28 -21.01 -2.18
N LEU A 312 -10.78 -20.52 -1.05
CA LEU A 312 -10.81 -21.30 0.19
C LEU A 312 -11.83 -22.44 0.15
N HIS A 313 -12.88 -22.34 -0.66
CA HIS A 313 -13.76 -23.48 -0.87
C HIS A 313 -13.08 -24.56 -1.74
N THR A 314 -12.36 -24.15 -2.79
CA THR A 314 -11.57 -25.11 -3.60
C THR A 314 -10.44 -25.77 -2.83
N ALA A 315 -9.91 -25.13 -1.79
CA ALA A 315 -8.87 -25.70 -0.92
C ALA A 315 -9.31 -26.96 -0.15
N GLN A 316 -10.62 -27.28 -0.13
CA GLN A 316 -11.11 -28.58 0.32
C GLN A 316 -10.51 -29.75 -0.48
N MET A 317 -10.14 -29.53 -1.74
CA MET A 317 -9.43 -30.55 -2.51
C MET A 317 -8.14 -30.98 -1.81
N THR A 318 -7.44 -30.03 -1.18
CA THR A 318 -6.12 -30.20 -0.56
C THR A 318 -6.22 -30.77 0.85
N PHE A 319 -7.15 -30.27 1.67
CA PHE A 319 -7.22 -30.61 3.10
C PHE A 319 -8.37 -31.56 3.46
N GLY A 320 -9.29 -31.83 2.53
CA GLY A 320 -10.55 -32.51 2.79
C GLY A 320 -11.64 -31.56 3.29
N ARG A 321 -12.89 -32.03 3.31
CA ARG A 321 -14.06 -31.19 3.62
C ARG A 321 -14.03 -30.58 5.02
N HIS A 322 -13.65 -31.36 6.02
CA HIS A 322 -13.52 -30.90 7.41
C HIS A 322 -12.12 -30.36 7.70
N GLY A 323 -11.08 -30.94 7.10
CA GLY A 323 -9.71 -30.48 7.29
C GLY A 323 -9.48 -29.03 6.85
N ASN A 324 -10.20 -28.56 5.82
CA ASN A 324 -10.06 -27.19 5.30
C ASN A 324 -10.49 -26.09 6.30
N VAL A 325 -11.23 -26.43 7.34
CA VAL A 325 -11.63 -25.47 8.39
C VAL A 325 -10.39 -24.87 9.07
N VAL A 326 -9.37 -25.70 9.35
CA VAL A 326 -8.15 -25.28 10.06
C VAL A 326 -7.42 -24.13 9.34
N PRO A 327 -6.98 -24.28 8.07
CA PRO A 327 -6.35 -23.17 7.36
C PRO A 327 -7.31 -22.01 7.11
N SER A 328 -8.62 -22.26 6.94
CA SER A 328 -9.59 -21.19 6.72
C SER A 328 -9.70 -20.26 7.94
N VAL A 329 -9.73 -20.80 9.16
CA VAL A 329 -9.74 -20.00 10.40
C VAL A 329 -8.48 -19.14 10.51
N LEU A 330 -7.30 -19.71 10.24
CA LEU A 330 -6.04 -18.98 10.28
C LEU A 330 -6.03 -17.80 9.29
N ILE A 331 -6.53 -18.03 8.07
CA ILE A 331 -6.60 -17.00 7.03
C ILE A 331 -7.64 -15.93 7.39
N VAL A 332 -8.77 -16.29 8.00
CA VAL A 332 -9.74 -15.32 8.54
C VAL A 332 -9.07 -14.38 9.54
N VAL A 333 -8.29 -14.91 10.49
CA VAL A 333 -7.56 -14.08 11.49
C VAL A 333 -6.56 -13.13 10.82
N ILE A 334 -5.75 -13.64 9.89
CA ILE A 334 -4.80 -12.80 9.13
C ILE A 334 -5.55 -11.72 8.35
N ARG A 335 -6.74 -12.04 7.84
CA ARG A 335 -7.53 -11.10 7.04
C ARG A 335 -8.22 -10.02 7.86
N ILE A 336 -8.63 -10.33 9.09
CA ILE A 336 -9.11 -9.34 10.05
C ILE A 336 -8.03 -8.26 10.26
N ALA A 337 -6.79 -8.70 10.51
CA ALA A 337 -5.66 -7.79 10.69
C ALA A 337 -5.37 -6.97 9.41
N LEU A 338 -5.40 -7.60 8.23
CA LEU A 338 -5.17 -6.90 6.97
C LEU A 338 -6.23 -5.84 6.66
N VAL A 339 -7.52 -6.18 6.77
CA VAL A 339 -8.59 -5.22 6.53
C VAL A 339 -8.44 -4.03 7.46
N GLY A 340 -8.13 -4.30 8.73
CA GLY A 340 -7.83 -3.26 9.69
C GLY A 340 -6.67 -2.35 9.26
N LEU A 341 -5.53 -2.94 8.90
CA LEU A 341 -4.35 -2.21 8.45
C LEU A 341 -4.62 -1.35 7.21
N LEU A 342 -5.38 -1.87 6.24
CA LEU A 342 -5.72 -1.13 5.02
C LEU A 342 -6.67 0.04 5.31
N VAL A 343 -7.66 -0.14 6.18
CA VAL A 343 -8.59 0.93 6.58
C VAL A 343 -7.86 2.03 7.36
N VAL A 344 -7.00 1.66 8.31
CA VAL A 344 -6.16 2.63 9.05
C VAL A 344 -5.18 3.33 8.12
N GLY A 345 -4.55 2.60 7.20
CA GLY A 345 -3.64 3.19 6.22
C GLY A 345 -4.34 4.19 5.30
N ALA A 346 -5.54 3.85 4.80
CA ALA A 346 -6.36 4.74 3.99
C ALA A 346 -6.81 5.97 4.78
N GLU A 347 -7.22 5.79 6.03
CA GLU A 347 -7.59 6.87 6.95
C GLU A 347 -6.42 7.81 7.21
N ALA A 348 -5.29 7.29 7.67
CA ALA A 348 -4.11 8.10 7.99
C ALA A 348 -3.65 8.92 6.79
N LEU A 349 -3.72 8.32 5.60
CA LEU A 349 -3.41 8.97 4.34
C LEU A 349 -4.42 10.08 4.00
N ALA A 350 -5.72 9.80 4.09
CA ALA A 350 -6.77 10.78 3.83
C ALA A 350 -6.70 11.97 4.80
N THR A 351 -6.57 11.68 6.10
CA THR A 351 -6.42 12.68 7.15
C THR A 351 -5.21 13.57 6.86
N ARG A 352 -4.05 12.98 6.56
CA ARG A 352 -2.82 13.74 6.29
C ARG A 352 -2.94 14.66 5.08
N ILE A 353 -3.57 14.19 4.00
CA ILE A 353 -3.77 15.01 2.80
C ILE A 353 -4.73 16.16 3.08
N VAL A 354 -5.86 15.90 3.73
CA VAL A 354 -6.90 16.91 4.03
C VAL A 354 -6.41 17.95 5.03
N SER A 355 -5.74 17.51 6.11
CA SER A 355 -5.18 18.42 7.11
C SER A 355 -4.00 19.20 6.55
N GLY A 356 -3.13 18.57 5.76
CA GLY A 356 -2.01 19.23 5.09
C GLY A 356 -2.44 20.29 4.08
N ALA A 357 -3.60 20.09 3.44
CA ALA A 357 -4.20 21.07 2.54
C ALA A 357 -4.92 22.23 3.26
N GLY A 358 -5.08 22.16 4.58
CA GLY A 358 -5.85 23.15 5.35
C GLY A 358 -7.37 23.12 5.08
N TRP A 359 -7.90 22.02 4.52
CA TRP A 359 -9.33 21.88 4.20
C TRP A 359 -10.21 21.54 5.40
N TRP A 360 -9.61 21.29 6.55
CA TRP A 360 -10.29 20.93 7.78
C TRP A 360 -10.00 21.97 8.87
N PRO A 361 -11.00 22.77 9.29
CA PRO A 361 -10.79 23.85 10.26
C PRO A 361 -10.89 23.40 11.73
N PHE A 362 -11.27 22.15 12.00
CA PHE A 362 -11.45 21.62 13.36
C PHE A 362 -10.25 20.78 13.82
N GLU A 363 -10.33 20.20 15.02
CA GLU A 363 -9.29 19.34 15.55
C GLU A 363 -9.09 18.08 14.69
N VAL A 364 -7.82 17.68 14.52
CA VAL A 364 -7.44 16.56 13.65
C VAL A 364 -8.06 15.24 14.11
N TRP A 365 -8.24 15.03 15.42
CA TRP A 365 -8.84 13.77 15.91
C TRP A 365 -10.29 13.58 15.41
N ILE A 366 -11.04 14.67 15.22
CA ILE A 366 -12.41 14.61 14.67
C ILE A 366 -12.34 14.15 13.21
N LEU A 367 -11.41 14.72 12.44
CA LEU A 367 -11.17 14.31 11.05
C LEU A 367 -10.85 12.82 10.93
N ARG A 368 -9.98 12.30 11.82
CA ARG A 368 -9.62 10.87 11.85
C ARG A 368 -10.84 9.97 12.06
N VAL A 369 -11.72 10.33 13.00
CA VAL A 369 -12.96 9.58 13.26
C VAL A 369 -13.89 9.63 12.05
N VAL A 370 -14.12 10.83 11.49
CA VAL A 370 -14.97 11.01 10.31
C VAL A 370 -14.43 10.21 9.12
N MET A 371 -13.13 10.31 8.83
CA MET A 371 -12.48 9.58 7.74
C MET A 371 -12.55 8.07 7.96
N THR A 372 -12.34 7.58 9.19
CA THR A 372 -12.50 6.17 9.53
C THR A 372 -13.91 5.69 9.20
N VAL A 373 -14.94 6.41 9.66
CA VAL A 373 -16.35 6.02 9.45
C VAL A 373 -16.71 6.04 7.97
N VAL A 374 -16.32 7.08 7.23
CA VAL A 374 -16.58 7.20 5.79
C VAL A 374 -15.89 6.07 5.01
N ILE A 375 -14.60 5.85 5.24
CA ILE A 375 -13.82 4.81 4.56
C ILE A 375 -14.35 3.43 4.90
N ALA A 376 -14.55 3.12 6.17
CA ALA A 376 -15.09 1.83 6.61
C ALA A 376 -16.49 1.58 6.03
N GLY A 377 -17.34 2.61 5.96
CA GLY A 377 -18.66 2.55 5.35
C GLY A 377 -18.60 2.23 3.85
N ILE A 378 -17.72 2.88 3.10
CA ILE A 378 -17.50 2.60 1.66
C ILE A 378 -16.99 1.17 1.47
N VAL A 379 -15.98 0.76 2.26
CA VAL A 379 -15.38 -0.58 2.21
C VAL A 379 -16.43 -1.67 2.47
N LEU A 380 -17.24 -1.49 3.51
CA LEU A 380 -18.32 -2.41 3.86
C LEU A 380 -19.38 -2.47 2.76
N THR A 381 -19.81 -1.31 2.26
CA THR A 381 -20.82 -1.21 1.20
C THR A 381 -20.37 -1.95 -0.04
N LEU A 382 -19.17 -1.66 -0.56
CA LEU A 382 -18.63 -2.34 -1.74
C LEU A 382 -18.50 -3.87 -1.55
N ALA A 383 -18.10 -4.32 -0.36
CA ALA A 383 -18.00 -5.75 -0.06
C ALA A 383 -19.36 -6.46 0.02
N LEU A 384 -20.38 -5.80 0.59
CA LEU A 384 -21.74 -6.33 0.74
C LEU A 384 -22.47 -6.43 -0.59
N LEU A 385 -22.43 -5.37 -1.41
CA LEU A 385 -23.06 -5.36 -2.73
C LEU A 385 -22.44 -6.44 -3.64
N GLY A 386 -21.17 -6.80 -3.41
CA GLY A 386 -20.52 -7.95 -4.04
C GLY A 386 -20.58 -7.93 -5.57
N GLY A 387 -20.50 -9.13 -6.18
CA GLY A 387 -20.71 -9.35 -7.62
C GLY A 387 -20.17 -8.26 -8.56
N ARG A 388 -21.10 -7.56 -9.23
CA ARG A 388 -20.78 -6.52 -10.23
C ARG A 388 -20.26 -5.22 -9.62
N VAL A 389 -20.82 -4.79 -8.49
CA VAL A 389 -20.52 -3.46 -7.93
C VAL A 389 -19.10 -3.40 -7.39
N LEU A 390 -18.67 -4.45 -6.67
CA LEU A 390 -17.28 -4.57 -6.24
C LEU A 390 -16.33 -4.52 -7.46
N ARG A 391 -16.67 -5.21 -8.55
CA ARG A 391 -15.86 -5.18 -9.78
C ARG A 391 -15.80 -3.79 -10.41
N VAL A 392 -16.92 -3.07 -10.49
CA VAL A 392 -16.92 -1.68 -10.97
C VAL A 392 -16.06 -0.81 -10.07
N GLY A 393 -16.15 -0.96 -8.74
CA GLY A 393 -15.27 -0.25 -7.79
C GLY A 393 -13.79 -0.55 -8.03
N LEU A 394 -13.43 -1.81 -8.26
CA LEU A 394 -12.08 -2.20 -8.65
C LEU A 394 -11.69 -1.57 -10.01
N TYR A 395 -12.59 -1.52 -10.98
CA TYR A 395 -12.29 -0.94 -12.30
C TYR A 395 -12.04 0.57 -12.23
N VAL A 396 -12.83 1.27 -11.41
CA VAL A 396 -12.63 2.69 -11.13
C VAL A 396 -11.30 2.90 -10.42
N SER A 397 -10.99 2.09 -9.40
CA SER A 397 -9.69 2.09 -8.74
C SER A 397 -8.55 1.93 -9.74
N ALA A 398 -8.60 0.88 -10.58
CA ALA A 398 -7.63 0.60 -11.63
C ALA A 398 -7.46 1.78 -12.61
N GLY A 399 -8.58 2.37 -13.03
CA GLY A 399 -8.60 3.52 -13.95
C GLY A 399 -7.99 4.79 -13.36
N VAL A 400 -8.00 4.94 -12.03
CA VAL A 400 -7.41 6.08 -11.33
C VAL A 400 -5.91 5.88 -11.08
N GLN A 401 -5.54 4.69 -10.60
CA GLN A 401 -4.17 4.41 -10.18
C GLN A 401 -3.19 4.22 -11.33
N VAL A 402 -3.63 3.72 -12.49
CA VAL A 402 -2.75 3.56 -13.65
C VAL A 402 -2.24 4.92 -14.14
N PRO A 403 -3.10 5.93 -14.37
CA PRO A 403 -2.65 7.30 -14.62
C PRO A 403 -1.82 7.89 -13.49
N ALA A 404 -2.13 7.60 -12.22
CA ALA A 404 -1.32 8.08 -11.09
C ALA A 404 0.11 7.52 -11.12
N ILE A 405 0.26 6.22 -11.41
CA ILE A 405 1.57 5.57 -11.61
C ILE A 405 2.30 6.18 -12.80
N ILE A 406 1.61 6.34 -13.94
CA ILE A 406 2.20 6.95 -15.14
C ILE A 406 2.65 8.38 -14.85
N GLY A 407 1.80 9.19 -14.20
CA GLY A 407 2.12 10.56 -13.80
C GLY A 407 3.34 10.61 -12.88
N PHE A 408 3.40 9.74 -11.86
CA PHE A 408 4.58 9.63 -11.01
C PHE A 408 5.83 9.30 -11.84
N VAL A 409 5.77 8.28 -12.69
CA VAL A 409 6.89 7.90 -13.57
C VAL A 409 7.34 9.05 -14.47
N LEU A 410 6.41 9.80 -15.06
CA LEU A 410 6.74 10.94 -15.92
C LEU A 410 7.40 12.08 -15.14
N LEU A 411 6.94 12.35 -13.92
CA LEU A 411 7.49 13.39 -13.05
C LEU A 411 8.89 13.03 -12.52
N THR A 412 9.14 11.75 -12.20
CA THR A 412 10.43 11.30 -11.66
C THR A 412 11.40 10.77 -12.72
N ALA A 413 10.99 10.63 -13.99
CA ALA A 413 11.87 10.19 -15.06
C ALA A 413 13.11 11.09 -15.26
N PRO A 414 13.02 12.44 -15.19
CA PRO A 414 14.19 13.31 -15.35
C PRO A 414 15.21 13.19 -14.20
N THR A 415 14.78 12.70 -13.03
CA THR A 415 15.64 12.57 -11.85
C THR A 415 16.35 11.22 -11.77
N LEU A 416 16.17 10.35 -12.78
CA LEU A 416 16.78 9.02 -12.78
C LEU A 416 18.30 9.11 -12.92
N SER A 417 19.00 8.51 -11.95
CA SER A 417 20.44 8.28 -12.03
C SER A 417 20.70 6.78 -12.07
N PHE A 418 21.50 6.33 -13.05
CA PHE A 418 21.88 4.93 -13.21
C PHE A 418 23.27 4.60 -12.64
N ALA A 419 23.88 5.54 -11.91
CA ALA A 419 25.20 5.32 -11.30
C ALA A 419 25.13 4.23 -10.22
N GLY A 420 25.98 3.20 -10.32
CA GLY A 420 26.05 2.11 -9.33
C GLY A 420 24.91 1.08 -9.39
N VAL A 421 24.08 1.10 -10.43
CA VAL A 421 22.81 0.34 -10.48
C VAL A 421 22.99 -1.16 -10.78
N THR A 422 24.14 -1.60 -11.30
CA THR A 422 24.35 -2.98 -11.78
C THR A 422 25.21 -3.85 -10.86
N GLY A 423 25.69 -3.31 -9.74
CA GLY A 423 26.51 -4.05 -8.77
C GLY A 423 25.69 -4.89 -7.80
N TRP A 424 26.32 -5.94 -7.24
CA TRP A 424 25.83 -6.64 -6.06
C TRP A 424 26.77 -6.33 -4.89
N SER A 425 26.26 -5.68 -3.86
CA SER A 425 27.06 -5.23 -2.70
C SER A 425 26.56 -5.80 -1.38
N SER A 426 25.29 -6.23 -1.33
CA SER A 426 24.68 -6.72 -0.08
C SER A 426 25.04 -8.18 0.23
N PRO A 427 25.23 -8.54 1.51
CA PRO A 427 25.29 -9.95 1.90
C PRO A 427 23.99 -10.69 1.52
N GLY A 428 24.09 -11.96 1.15
CA GLY A 428 22.94 -12.71 0.62
C GLY A 428 21.77 -12.89 1.60
N LEU A 429 22.04 -13.08 2.89
CA LEU A 429 20.99 -13.33 3.90
C LEU A 429 20.01 -12.14 4.06
N PRO A 430 20.46 -10.87 4.23
CA PRO A 430 19.57 -9.71 4.20
C PRO A 430 18.69 -9.61 2.94
N VAL A 431 19.24 -9.94 1.76
CA VAL A 431 18.46 -9.94 0.49
C VAL A 431 17.35 -10.98 0.56
N VAL A 432 17.64 -12.18 1.08
CA VAL A 432 16.64 -13.23 1.29
C VAL A 432 15.61 -12.83 2.35
N ALA A 433 16.02 -12.14 3.41
CA ALA A 433 15.10 -11.67 4.45
C ALA A 433 14.08 -10.66 3.91
N LEU A 434 14.55 -9.71 3.10
CA LEU A 434 13.70 -8.71 2.46
C LEU A 434 12.84 -9.32 1.34
N GLY A 435 13.36 -10.30 0.60
CA GLY A 435 12.56 -11.12 -0.32
C GLY A 435 11.46 -11.91 0.39
N SER A 436 11.77 -12.46 1.58
CA SER A 436 10.80 -13.17 2.42
C SER A 436 9.71 -12.24 2.97
N LEU A 437 10.07 -10.99 3.31
CA LEU A 437 9.11 -9.97 3.70
C LEU A 437 8.23 -9.56 2.53
N ALA A 438 8.81 -9.31 1.35
CA ALA A 438 8.07 -8.99 0.14
C ALA A 438 7.11 -10.12 -0.24
N LEU A 439 7.55 -11.38 -0.14
CA LEU A 439 6.70 -12.55 -0.34
C LEU A 439 5.55 -12.56 0.68
N SER A 440 5.83 -12.31 1.95
CA SER A 440 4.80 -12.25 2.99
C SER A 440 3.74 -11.20 2.70
N VAL A 441 4.15 -9.99 2.31
CA VAL A 441 3.24 -8.91 1.91
C VAL A 441 2.38 -9.35 0.72
N LEU A 442 2.99 -9.86 -0.34
CA LEU A 442 2.25 -10.30 -1.54
C LEU A 442 1.27 -11.44 -1.22
N LEU A 443 1.66 -12.40 -0.38
CA LEU A 443 0.79 -13.49 0.06
C LEU A 443 -0.38 -12.98 0.91
N VAL A 444 -0.14 -12.06 1.84
CA VAL A 444 -1.18 -11.46 2.69
C VAL A 444 -2.19 -10.68 1.86
N LEU A 445 -1.71 -9.88 0.90
CA LEU A 445 -2.56 -9.06 0.04
C LEU A 445 -3.35 -9.89 -0.97
N LEU A 446 -2.66 -10.79 -1.69
CA LEU A 446 -3.17 -11.40 -2.93
C LEU A 446 -3.38 -12.91 -2.84
N GLY A 447 -2.75 -13.60 -1.88
CA GLY A 447 -2.53 -15.05 -1.94
C GLY A 447 -3.80 -15.90 -2.08
N HIS A 448 -4.91 -15.49 -1.47
CA HIS A 448 -6.16 -16.26 -1.55
C HIS A 448 -7.27 -15.59 -2.38
N THR A 449 -7.06 -14.41 -2.97
CA THR A 449 -8.12 -13.69 -3.69
C THR A 449 -8.33 -14.16 -5.12
N GLY A 450 -7.40 -14.96 -5.67
CA GLY A 450 -7.42 -15.24 -7.10
C GLY A 450 -8.61 -16.05 -7.61
N GLY A 451 -9.04 -17.07 -6.87
CA GLY A 451 -10.25 -17.82 -7.19
C GLY A 451 -11.53 -17.01 -6.97
N ASP A 452 -11.52 -16.09 -6.01
CA ASP A 452 -12.68 -15.27 -5.65
C ASP A 452 -13.09 -14.31 -6.77
N LEU A 453 -12.11 -13.80 -7.52
CA LEU A 453 -12.37 -13.02 -8.75
C LEU A 453 -12.62 -13.92 -9.95
N ALA A 454 -11.81 -14.98 -10.10
CA ALA A 454 -11.88 -15.86 -11.27
C ALA A 454 -13.16 -16.71 -11.32
N ARG A 455 -13.88 -16.91 -10.20
CA ARG A 455 -15.15 -17.65 -10.19
C ARG A 455 -16.23 -17.08 -11.11
N TYR A 456 -16.14 -15.79 -11.43
CA TYR A 456 -17.05 -15.09 -12.34
C TYR A 456 -16.61 -15.16 -13.81
N HIS A 457 -15.46 -15.76 -14.11
CA HIS A 457 -14.88 -15.82 -15.46
C HIS A 457 -15.76 -16.64 -16.41
N ARG A 458 -16.06 -16.06 -17.57
CA ARG A 458 -16.80 -16.68 -18.67
C ARG A 458 -15.84 -17.58 -19.43
N GLY A 459 -15.67 -18.82 -18.97
CA GLY A 459 -14.70 -19.76 -19.57
C GLY A 459 -15.33 -21.09 -19.98
N GLY A 460 -15.11 -21.51 -21.23
CA GLY A 460 -15.35 -22.83 -21.82
C GLY A 460 -14.11 -23.33 -22.59
N GLY A 461 -13.76 -24.63 -22.51
CA GLY A 461 -12.69 -25.24 -23.33
C GLY A 461 -11.24 -25.10 -22.82
N SER A 462 -10.26 -25.23 -23.73
CA SER A 462 -8.81 -25.28 -23.49
C SER A 462 -8.19 -23.97 -22.94
N ALA A 463 -8.91 -22.85 -23.04
CA ALA A 463 -8.48 -21.54 -22.55
C ALA A 463 -8.35 -21.44 -21.02
N ARG A 464 -9.03 -22.31 -20.25
CA ARG A 464 -9.07 -22.24 -18.78
C ARG A 464 -7.70 -22.44 -18.11
N GLY A 465 -6.81 -23.24 -18.72
CA GLY A 465 -5.45 -23.45 -18.22
C GLY A 465 -4.58 -22.20 -18.29
N ALA A 466 -4.67 -21.47 -19.41
CA ALA A 466 -3.89 -20.24 -19.63
C ALA A 466 -4.39 -19.06 -18.79
N VAL A 467 -5.69 -19.01 -18.46
CA VAL A 467 -6.27 -17.94 -17.63
C VAL A 467 -5.59 -17.90 -16.26
N GLY A 468 -5.34 -19.05 -15.62
CA GLY A 468 -4.66 -19.09 -14.33
C GLY A 468 -3.26 -18.48 -14.39
N THR A 469 -2.40 -19.00 -15.25
CA THR A 469 -1.00 -18.52 -15.37
C THR A 469 -0.93 -17.04 -15.76
N LEU A 470 -1.71 -16.59 -16.73
CA LEU A 470 -1.76 -15.17 -17.12
C LEU A 470 -2.26 -14.29 -15.98
N THR A 471 -3.27 -14.74 -15.23
CA THR A 471 -3.76 -14.01 -14.06
C THR A 471 -2.67 -13.84 -13.01
N GLY A 472 -1.91 -14.90 -12.72
CA GLY A 472 -0.77 -14.84 -11.80
C GLY A 472 0.30 -13.84 -12.23
N LEU A 473 0.63 -13.80 -13.53
CA LEU A 473 1.59 -12.84 -14.08
C LEU A 473 1.07 -11.40 -13.99
N VAL A 474 -0.18 -11.16 -14.40
CA VAL A 474 -0.80 -9.82 -14.36
C VAL A 474 -0.92 -9.30 -12.92
N ALA A 475 -1.12 -10.17 -11.94
CA ALA A 475 -1.23 -9.79 -10.53
C ALA A 475 0.10 -9.28 -9.92
N VAL A 476 1.26 -9.66 -10.46
CA VAL A 476 2.56 -9.40 -9.81
C VAL A 476 3.54 -8.61 -10.65
N ILE A 477 3.53 -8.75 -12.00
CA ILE A 477 4.49 -8.06 -12.88
C ILE A 477 4.38 -6.55 -12.77
N PRO A 478 3.19 -5.91 -12.82
CA PRO A 478 3.11 -4.47 -12.72
C PRO A 478 3.64 -3.94 -11.39
N THR A 479 3.39 -4.66 -10.29
CA THR A 479 3.96 -4.33 -8.96
C THR A 479 5.48 -4.42 -8.99
N LEU A 480 6.02 -5.53 -9.53
CA LEU A 480 7.47 -5.74 -9.64
C LEU A 480 8.13 -4.60 -10.43
N VAL A 481 7.57 -4.27 -11.60
CA VAL A 481 8.09 -3.20 -12.46
C VAL A 481 8.04 -1.84 -11.75
N PHE A 482 6.90 -1.52 -11.13
CA PHE A 482 6.72 -0.23 -10.46
C PHE A 482 7.62 -0.08 -9.22
N VAL A 483 7.73 -1.10 -8.39
CA VAL A 483 8.61 -1.08 -7.21
C VAL A 483 10.08 -1.02 -7.63
N SER A 484 10.46 -1.73 -8.68
CA SER A 484 11.83 -1.66 -9.22
C SER A 484 12.15 -0.28 -9.78
N TYR A 485 11.17 0.35 -10.45
CA TYR A 485 11.30 1.74 -10.90
C TYR A 485 11.51 2.70 -9.73
N VAL A 486 10.70 2.58 -8.68
CA VAL A 486 10.86 3.40 -7.46
C VAL A 486 12.22 3.14 -6.80
N ALA A 487 12.72 1.91 -6.82
CA ALA A 487 14.05 1.62 -6.30
C ALA A 487 15.15 2.37 -7.06
N VAL A 488 15.05 2.50 -8.39
CA VAL A 488 15.99 3.34 -9.18
C VAL A 488 15.90 4.81 -8.76
N VAL A 489 14.69 5.34 -8.59
CA VAL A 489 14.48 6.72 -8.12
C VAL A 489 15.10 6.92 -6.72
N ALA A 490 14.90 5.97 -5.82
CA ALA A 490 15.43 5.99 -4.46
C ALA A 490 16.97 5.88 -4.42
N LEU A 491 17.57 5.08 -5.30
CA LEU A 491 19.04 4.96 -5.42
C LEU A 491 19.69 6.24 -5.94
N GLY A 492 19.01 6.98 -6.82
CA GLY A 492 19.52 8.25 -7.34
C GLY A 492 19.65 9.35 -6.29
N SER A 493 18.94 9.23 -5.16
CA SER A 493 19.04 10.17 -4.03
C SER A 493 18.68 9.49 -2.70
N PRO A 494 19.68 9.04 -1.91
CA PRO A 494 19.44 8.36 -0.63
C PRO A 494 18.59 9.18 0.36
N ARG A 495 18.71 10.50 0.34
CA ARG A 495 17.86 11.42 1.12
C ARG A 495 16.39 11.27 0.74
N SER A 496 16.09 11.24 -0.56
CA SER A 496 14.73 11.08 -1.05
C SER A 496 14.16 9.71 -0.69
N ALA A 497 14.97 8.64 -0.72
CA ALA A 497 14.53 7.32 -0.27
C ALA A 497 14.01 7.35 1.17
N LEU A 498 14.72 8.03 2.08
CA LEU A 498 14.31 8.17 3.48
C LEU A 498 13.07 9.06 3.65
N THR A 499 12.99 10.18 2.92
CA THR A 499 11.80 11.05 2.99
C THR A 499 10.57 10.38 2.40
N LEU A 500 10.71 9.58 1.34
CA LEU A 500 9.62 8.79 0.76
C LEU A 500 9.13 7.68 1.70
N VAL A 501 10.00 7.09 2.53
CA VAL A 501 9.59 6.09 3.53
C VAL A 501 8.90 6.73 4.73
N THR A 502 9.42 7.86 5.21
CA THR A 502 8.94 8.53 6.44
C THR A 502 7.73 9.42 6.18
N ASP A 503 7.73 10.12 5.06
CA ASP A 503 6.66 10.99 4.61
C ASP A 503 6.44 10.91 3.09
N PRO A 504 5.83 9.82 2.58
CA PRO A 504 5.53 9.72 1.16
C PRO A 504 4.56 10.79 0.69
N VAL A 505 3.64 11.25 1.54
CA VAL A 505 2.59 12.20 1.16
C VAL A 505 3.14 13.61 1.05
N GLY A 506 3.85 14.06 2.08
CA GLY A 506 4.53 15.35 2.10
C GLY A 506 5.59 15.43 1.03
N THR A 507 6.30 14.33 0.73
CA THR A 507 7.25 14.31 -0.40
C THR A 507 6.54 14.50 -1.75
N LEU A 508 5.37 13.88 -1.95
CA LEU A 508 4.60 14.02 -3.20
C LEU A 508 3.83 15.35 -3.30
N ALA A 509 3.50 15.97 -2.16
CA ALA A 509 2.71 17.19 -2.09
C ALA A 509 3.57 18.46 -1.93
N ALA A 510 4.86 18.32 -1.60
CA ALA A 510 5.81 19.43 -1.52
C ALA A 510 5.79 20.18 -2.85
N ASP A 511 5.49 21.48 -2.78
CA ASP A 511 5.47 22.42 -3.92
C ASP A 511 4.31 22.25 -4.92
N MET A 512 3.27 21.49 -4.56
CA MET A 512 2.12 21.30 -5.44
C MET A 512 1.06 22.42 -5.28
N PRO A 513 0.34 22.78 -6.35
CA PRO A 513 -0.73 23.77 -6.28
C PRO A 513 -1.83 23.38 -5.27
N PRO A 514 -2.58 24.37 -4.70
CA PRO A 514 -3.62 24.10 -3.69
C PRO A 514 -4.74 23.15 -4.12
N TRP A 515 -4.93 22.91 -5.42
CA TRP A 515 -5.92 21.96 -5.95
C TRP A 515 -5.41 20.52 -6.02
N TYR A 516 -4.10 20.28 -5.94
CA TYR A 516 -3.46 18.97 -6.06
C TYR A 516 -3.80 17.94 -4.95
N PRO A 517 -4.17 18.33 -3.72
CA PRO A 517 -4.60 17.36 -2.71
C PRO A 517 -5.83 16.52 -3.13
N ALA A 518 -6.71 17.04 -3.99
CA ALA A 518 -7.89 16.30 -4.47
C ALA A 518 -7.52 15.10 -5.36
N PRO A 519 -6.72 15.27 -6.44
CA PRO A 519 -6.24 14.13 -7.21
C PRO A 519 -5.33 13.21 -6.40
N LEU A 520 -4.60 13.69 -5.38
CA LEU A 520 -3.87 12.82 -4.45
C LEU A 520 -4.79 11.91 -3.63
N LEU A 521 -5.88 12.44 -3.08
CA LEU A 521 -6.88 11.62 -2.38
C LEU A 521 -7.42 10.53 -3.29
N ILE A 522 -7.81 10.90 -4.51
CA ILE A 522 -8.35 9.96 -5.49
C ILE A 522 -7.27 8.92 -5.86
N GLY A 523 -6.05 9.36 -6.20
CA GLY A 523 -4.96 8.52 -6.66
C GLY A 523 -4.36 7.58 -5.60
N LEU A 524 -4.41 7.93 -4.32
CA LEU A 524 -3.73 7.19 -3.26
C LEU A 524 -4.69 6.54 -2.24
N VAL A 525 -5.82 7.18 -1.90
CA VAL A 525 -6.78 6.63 -0.93
C VAL A 525 -7.73 5.66 -1.60
N LEU A 526 -8.28 5.99 -2.78
CA LEU A 526 -9.26 5.13 -3.45
C LEU A 526 -8.71 3.72 -3.77
N PRO A 527 -7.43 3.54 -4.16
CA PRO A 527 -6.87 2.20 -4.34
C PRO A 527 -6.76 1.39 -3.06
N LEU A 528 -6.44 2.03 -1.93
CA LEU A 528 -6.46 1.34 -0.63
C LEU A 528 -7.89 0.94 -0.24
N VAL A 529 -8.89 1.79 -0.52
CA VAL A 529 -10.31 1.48 -0.31
C VAL A 529 -10.74 0.30 -1.17
N GLY A 530 -10.35 0.27 -2.45
CA GLY A 530 -10.63 -0.84 -3.37
C GLY A 530 -10.00 -2.16 -2.88
N LEU A 531 -8.73 -2.10 -2.46
CA LEU A 531 -8.01 -3.25 -1.92
C LEU A 531 -8.61 -3.74 -0.59
N ALA A 532 -9.00 -2.83 0.31
CA ALA A 532 -9.68 -3.16 1.56
C ALA A 532 -11.06 -3.78 1.32
N SER A 533 -11.80 -3.28 0.32
CA SER A 533 -13.12 -3.82 -0.08
C SER A 533 -13.00 -5.23 -0.63
N LEU A 534 -12.00 -5.49 -1.48
CA LEU A 534 -11.68 -6.83 -1.94
C LEU A 534 -11.25 -7.74 -0.78
N ALA A 535 -10.47 -7.19 0.15
CA ALA A 535 -10.01 -7.92 1.32
C ALA A 535 -11.17 -8.38 2.22
N LEU A 536 -12.12 -7.48 2.44
CA LEU A 536 -13.32 -7.71 3.22
C LEU A 536 -14.28 -8.68 2.52
N PHE A 537 -14.51 -8.52 1.21
CA PHE A 537 -15.33 -9.42 0.39
C PHE A 537 -14.85 -10.87 0.50
N SER A 538 -13.55 -11.06 0.33
CA SER A 538 -12.91 -12.37 0.35
C SER A 538 -12.83 -12.93 1.78
N GLY A 539 -12.64 -12.08 2.80
CA GLY A 539 -12.75 -12.47 4.22
C GLY A 539 -14.14 -13.00 4.61
N GLY A 540 -15.21 -12.44 4.03
CA GLY A 540 -16.58 -12.98 4.21
C GLY A 540 -16.71 -14.41 3.67
N LEU A 541 -16.18 -14.70 2.48
CA LEU A 541 -16.16 -16.05 1.90
C LEU A 541 -15.25 -17.01 2.69
N ALA A 542 -14.14 -16.50 3.21
CA ALA A 542 -13.23 -17.23 4.11
C ALA A 542 -13.95 -17.66 5.40
N SER A 543 -14.77 -16.77 5.97
CA SER A 543 -15.53 -17.02 7.19
C SER A 543 -16.56 -18.14 7.01
N LEU A 544 -17.22 -18.21 5.85
CA LEU A 544 -18.08 -19.34 5.49
C LEU A 544 -17.28 -20.65 5.33
N SER A 545 -16.09 -20.57 4.71
CA SER A 545 -15.20 -21.72 4.54
C SER A 545 -14.60 -22.23 5.85
N ALA A 546 -14.49 -21.36 6.85
CA ALA A 546 -14.13 -21.69 8.23
C ALA A 546 -15.27 -22.40 9.00
N GLY A 547 -16.42 -22.63 8.37
CA GLY A 547 -17.51 -23.44 8.91
C GLY A 547 -18.67 -22.64 9.50
N LEU A 548 -18.68 -21.31 9.39
CA LEU A 548 -19.83 -20.51 9.80
C LEU A 548 -21.02 -20.80 8.87
N ARG A 549 -22.11 -21.32 9.45
CA ARG A 549 -23.35 -21.67 8.73
C ARG A 549 -24.35 -20.52 8.77
N ILE A 550 -23.99 -19.40 8.16
CA ILE A 550 -24.78 -18.17 8.10
C ILE A 550 -24.84 -17.64 6.66
N SER A 551 -25.73 -16.67 6.40
CA SER A 551 -25.79 -16.03 5.07
C SER A 551 -24.51 -15.24 4.79
N ARG A 552 -24.13 -15.14 3.51
CA ARG A 552 -22.93 -14.39 3.09
C ARG A 552 -22.92 -12.92 3.57
N PRO A 553 -24.00 -12.13 3.41
CA PRO A 553 -23.99 -10.75 3.88
C PRO A 553 -23.77 -10.64 5.40
N LEU A 554 -24.33 -11.57 6.18
CA LEU A 554 -24.13 -11.60 7.63
C LEU A 554 -22.69 -11.96 7.98
N ALA A 555 -22.09 -12.96 7.30
CA ALA A 555 -20.68 -13.31 7.50
C ALA A 555 -19.75 -12.13 7.20
N THR A 556 -19.94 -11.45 6.06
CA THR A 556 -19.15 -10.26 5.70
C THR A 556 -19.33 -9.13 6.70
N THR A 557 -20.55 -8.89 7.20
CA THR A 557 -20.82 -7.83 8.19
C THR A 557 -20.14 -8.13 9.51
N ILE A 558 -20.28 -9.34 10.04
CA ILE A 558 -19.62 -9.77 11.29
C ILE A 558 -18.11 -9.65 11.13
N PHE A 559 -17.57 -10.14 10.01
CA PHE A 559 -16.15 -10.07 9.71
C PHE A 559 -15.65 -8.61 9.65
N ALA A 560 -16.42 -7.69 9.06
CA ALA A 560 -16.09 -6.26 9.04
C ALA A 560 -16.08 -5.65 10.44
N VAL A 561 -17.11 -5.92 11.25
CA VAL A 561 -17.22 -5.41 12.62
C VAL A 561 -16.06 -5.90 13.47
N VAL A 562 -15.70 -7.19 13.37
CA VAL A 562 -14.54 -7.74 14.10
C VAL A 562 -13.24 -7.10 13.64
N SER A 563 -13.07 -6.85 12.34
CA SER A 563 -11.89 -6.17 11.78
C SER A 563 -11.74 -4.74 12.32
N LEU A 564 -12.84 -3.98 12.32
CA LEU A 564 -12.85 -2.62 12.86
C LEU A 564 -12.65 -2.59 14.37
N ALA A 565 -13.24 -3.54 15.11
CA ALA A 565 -13.06 -3.66 16.55
C ALA A 565 -11.60 -4.00 16.92
N ALA A 566 -10.95 -4.88 16.16
CA ALA A 566 -9.54 -5.21 16.35
C ALA A 566 -8.64 -3.97 16.16
N VAL A 567 -8.91 -3.16 15.13
CA VAL A 567 -8.23 -1.88 14.92
C VAL A 567 -8.47 -0.91 16.07
N ALA A 568 -9.74 -0.71 16.45
CA ALA A 568 -10.11 0.21 17.50
C ALA A 568 -9.43 -0.16 18.83
N ALA A 569 -9.34 -1.46 19.14
CA ALA A 569 -8.61 -1.96 20.30
C ALA A 569 -7.12 -1.63 20.23
N VAL A 570 -6.46 -1.84 19.09
CA VAL A 570 -5.04 -1.52 18.92
C VAL A 570 -4.76 -0.02 19.07
N ILE A 571 -5.64 0.82 18.52
CA ILE A 571 -5.55 2.29 18.67
C ILE A 571 -5.77 2.71 20.12
N ALA A 572 -6.79 2.16 20.79
CA ALA A 572 -7.13 2.47 22.18
C ALA A 572 -6.03 2.05 23.17
N LEU A 573 -5.22 1.05 22.80
CA LEU A 573 -4.08 0.59 23.59
C LEU A 573 -2.79 1.37 23.30
N GLU A 574 -2.85 2.43 22.46
CA GLU A 574 -1.73 3.29 22.08
C GLU A 574 -0.48 2.52 21.62
N GLN A 575 -0.69 1.38 20.97
CA GLN A 575 0.39 0.50 20.58
C GLN A 575 1.15 1.07 19.36
N PRO A 576 2.49 0.99 19.31
CA PRO A 576 3.28 1.43 18.16
C PRO A 576 3.16 0.41 17.00
N VAL A 577 2.00 0.40 16.34
CA VAL A 577 1.63 -0.58 15.31
C VAL A 577 2.68 -0.70 14.21
N ALA A 578 3.20 0.43 13.74
CA ALA A 578 4.18 0.48 12.66
C ALA A 578 5.44 -0.35 12.95
N GLY A 579 5.89 -0.38 14.21
CA GLY A 579 7.04 -1.18 14.63
C GLY A 579 6.77 -2.69 14.61
N TYR A 580 5.51 -3.11 14.73
CA TYR A 580 5.11 -4.52 14.77
C TYR A 580 4.79 -5.09 13.39
N VAL A 581 4.40 -4.24 12.43
CA VAL A 581 3.96 -4.66 11.10
C VAL A 581 4.93 -5.65 10.42
N PRO A 582 6.26 -5.42 10.36
CA PRO A 582 7.17 -6.37 9.70
C PRO A 582 7.16 -7.77 10.35
N SER A 583 7.21 -7.84 11.70
CA SER A 583 7.18 -9.13 12.40
C SER A 583 5.83 -9.84 12.24
N LEU A 584 4.72 -9.11 12.30
CA LEU A 584 3.38 -9.67 12.07
C LEU A 584 3.23 -10.16 10.62
N LEU A 585 3.80 -9.45 9.64
CA LEU A 585 3.82 -9.87 8.25
C LEU A 585 4.63 -11.15 8.07
N TYR A 586 5.80 -11.30 8.70
CA TYR A 586 6.54 -12.56 8.64
C TYR A 586 5.75 -13.74 9.22
N VAL A 587 5.08 -13.55 10.37
CA VAL A 587 4.24 -14.60 10.99
C VAL A 587 3.06 -14.96 10.09
N ALA A 588 2.33 -13.97 9.57
CA ALA A 588 1.24 -14.20 8.63
C ALA A 588 1.74 -14.83 7.32
N GLY A 589 2.90 -14.40 6.85
CA GLY A 589 3.59 -14.91 5.67
C GLY A 589 3.94 -16.39 5.80
N VAL A 590 4.44 -16.85 6.95
CA VAL A 590 4.68 -18.28 7.23
C VAL A 590 3.42 -19.11 7.06
N VAL A 591 2.31 -18.66 7.66
CA VAL A 591 1.03 -19.37 7.61
C VAL A 591 0.51 -19.45 6.18
N LEU A 592 0.52 -18.32 5.47
CA LEU A 592 0.05 -18.25 4.08
C LEU A 592 0.99 -18.95 3.10
N ALA A 593 2.29 -18.99 3.37
CA ALA A 593 3.26 -19.71 2.56
C ALA A 593 3.07 -21.23 2.70
N ALA A 594 2.90 -21.72 3.93
CA ALA A 594 2.61 -23.13 4.18
C ALA A 594 1.30 -23.56 3.50
N TRP A 595 0.22 -22.80 3.73
CA TRP A 595 -1.08 -23.07 3.10
C TRP A 595 -1.01 -22.97 1.58
N GLY A 596 -0.43 -21.87 1.07
CA GLY A 596 -0.37 -21.54 -0.34
C GLY A 596 0.44 -22.56 -1.13
N ALA A 597 1.59 -22.99 -0.62
CA ALA A 597 2.40 -24.03 -1.26
C ALA A 597 1.63 -25.35 -1.38
N SER A 598 0.99 -25.77 -0.28
CA SER A 598 0.21 -27.00 -0.24
C SER A 598 -0.96 -26.96 -1.23
N PHE A 599 -1.69 -25.86 -1.27
CA PHE A 599 -2.82 -25.67 -2.18
C PHE A 599 -2.36 -25.60 -3.64
N ALA A 600 -1.39 -24.73 -3.96
CA ALA A 600 -0.94 -24.50 -5.33
C ALA A 600 -0.34 -25.78 -5.96
N LEU A 601 0.47 -26.53 -5.21
CA LEU A 601 1.03 -27.79 -5.69
C LEU A 601 -0.04 -28.87 -5.85
N ASP A 602 -1.00 -28.95 -4.94
CA ASP A 602 -2.08 -29.95 -5.06
C ASP A 602 -3.02 -29.62 -6.23
N VAL A 603 -3.24 -28.34 -6.56
CA VAL A 603 -3.94 -27.92 -7.79
C VAL A 603 -3.13 -28.30 -9.04
N ALA A 604 -1.85 -27.94 -9.09
CA ALA A 604 -0.97 -28.26 -10.23
C ALA A 604 -0.84 -29.79 -10.45
N LEU A 605 -0.74 -30.54 -9.36
CA LEU A 605 -0.62 -31.99 -9.35
C LEU A 605 -1.97 -32.70 -9.21
N GLY A 606 -3.12 -32.03 -9.28
CA GLY A 606 -4.39 -32.65 -8.91
C GLY A 606 -5.61 -32.07 -9.60
N ALA A 607 -5.44 -31.27 -10.66
CA ALA A 607 -6.49 -30.51 -11.32
C ALA A 607 -7.81 -31.27 -11.63
N LYS A 608 -7.79 -32.60 -11.85
CA LYS A 608 -9.01 -33.40 -12.06
C LYS A 608 -9.90 -33.46 -10.81
N ARG A 609 -9.32 -33.45 -9.60
CA ARG A 609 -10.07 -33.50 -8.33
C ARG A 609 -10.82 -32.20 -8.01
N LEU A 610 -10.60 -31.14 -8.78
CA LEU A 610 -11.42 -29.93 -8.68
C LEU A 610 -12.89 -30.23 -9.00
N ASP A 611 -13.15 -31.23 -9.84
CA ASP A 611 -14.51 -31.66 -10.19
C ASP A 611 -15.16 -32.40 -8.98
N ASP A 612 -14.35 -33.06 -8.14
CA ASP A 612 -14.79 -33.70 -6.88
C ASP A 612 -15.18 -32.66 -5.81
N VAL A 613 -14.58 -31.46 -5.84
CA VAL A 613 -14.99 -30.35 -4.96
C VAL A 613 -16.40 -29.92 -5.30
N ALA A 614 -16.68 -29.68 -6.59
CA ALA A 614 -17.98 -29.20 -7.04
C ALA A 614 -19.11 -30.23 -6.80
N SER A 615 -18.80 -31.52 -6.87
CA SER A 615 -19.74 -32.60 -6.57
C SER A 615 -19.81 -32.99 -5.08
N GLY A 616 -18.91 -32.46 -4.25
CA GLY A 616 -18.82 -32.79 -2.82
C GLY A 616 -18.23 -34.17 -2.51
N ALA A 617 -17.67 -34.87 -3.50
CA ALA A 617 -17.12 -36.23 -3.44
C ALA A 617 -15.69 -36.30 -2.87
N LEU A 618 -15.40 -35.50 -1.84
CA LEU A 618 -14.08 -35.42 -1.20
C LEU A 618 -14.04 -36.17 0.14
N PRO A 619 -12.86 -36.71 0.52
CA PRO A 619 -12.68 -37.25 1.86
C PRO A 619 -12.87 -36.17 2.92
N ALA A 620 -13.30 -36.59 4.11
CA ALA A 620 -13.46 -35.70 5.26
C ALA A 620 -12.13 -35.01 5.64
N TRP A 621 -11.04 -35.76 5.62
CA TRP A 621 -9.72 -35.31 6.06
C TRP A 621 -8.64 -35.80 5.10
N ARG A 622 -7.68 -34.93 4.77
CA ARG A 622 -6.40 -35.30 4.15
C ARG A 622 -5.27 -35.00 5.13
N VAL A 623 -4.87 -36.03 5.88
CA VAL A 623 -3.93 -35.92 7.01
C VAL A 623 -2.54 -35.44 6.55
N ALA A 624 -2.03 -35.93 5.41
CA ALA A 624 -0.69 -35.57 4.95
C ALA A 624 -0.54 -34.06 4.65
N PRO A 625 -1.38 -33.42 3.83
CA PRO A 625 -1.34 -31.96 3.65
C PRO A 625 -1.57 -31.15 4.93
N LEU A 626 -2.41 -31.62 5.86
CA LEU A 626 -2.61 -30.97 7.16
C LEU A 626 -1.35 -31.04 8.03
N ALA A 627 -0.72 -32.21 8.10
CA ALA A 627 0.57 -32.37 8.78
C ALA A 627 1.64 -31.50 8.11
N GLY A 628 1.63 -31.40 6.78
CA GLY A 628 2.51 -30.51 6.02
C GLY A 628 2.40 -29.05 6.45
N ILE A 629 1.17 -28.52 6.59
CA ILE A 629 0.96 -27.15 7.09
C ILE A 629 1.48 -26.99 8.51
N ILE A 630 1.15 -27.92 9.42
CA ILE A 630 1.55 -27.81 10.83
C ILE A 630 3.08 -27.83 10.95
N LEU A 631 3.74 -28.75 10.24
CA LEU A 631 5.20 -28.85 10.20
C LEU A 631 5.83 -27.63 9.55
N GLY A 632 5.26 -27.13 8.46
CA GLY A 632 5.73 -25.94 7.76
C GLY A 632 5.61 -24.68 8.61
N ILE A 633 4.48 -24.49 9.31
CA ILE A 633 4.30 -23.37 10.23
C ILE A 633 5.29 -23.45 11.39
N GLY A 634 5.42 -24.62 12.03
CA GLY A 634 6.39 -24.80 13.12
C GLY A 634 7.81 -24.48 12.67
N ALA A 635 8.27 -25.12 11.59
CA ALA A 635 9.60 -24.88 11.04
C ALA A 635 9.80 -23.41 10.62
N GLY A 636 8.78 -22.77 10.04
CA GLY A 636 8.83 -21.38 9.64
C GLY A 636 8.96 -20.41 10.83
N LEU A 637 8.12 -20.56 11.85
CA LEU A 637 8.18 -19.72 13.06
C LEU A 637 9.49 -19.92 13.83
N GLY A 638 10.07 -21.11 13.77
CA GLY A 638 11.40 -21.40 14.31
C GLY A 638 12.56 -20.72 13.58
N MET A 639 12.32 -20.12 12.41
CA MET A 639 13.34 -19.55 11.51
C MET A 639 13.12 -18.06 11.22
N ILE A 640 12.30 -17.38 12.03
CA ILE A 640 12.06 -15.93 11.98
C ILE A 640 12.45 -15.34 13.34
N THR A 641 13.01 -14.15 13.33
CA THR A 641 13.31 -13.39 14.56
C THR A 641 12.45 -12.14 14.62
N SER A 642 12.19 -11.65 15.83
CA SER A 642 11.42 -10.42 16.05
C SER A 642 12.07 -9.59 17.15
N SER A 643 12.04 -8.27 16.98
CA SER A 643 12.37 -7.29 18.03
C SER A 643 11.23 -7.07 19.01
N VAL A 644 10.05 -7.66 18.75
CA VAL A 644 8.86 -7.50 19.59
C VAL A 644 8.93 -8.47 20.76
N SER A 645 8.86 -7.94 21.99
CA SER A 645 9.10 -8.70 23.23
C SER A 645 8.24 -9.96 23.36
N TRP A 646 6.94 -9.87 23.06
CA TRP A 646 6.01 -11.01 23.15
C TRP A 646 6.17 -12.01 21.99
N LEU A 647 6.93 -11.66 20.94
CA LEU A 647 7.34 -12.56 19.85
C LEU A 647 8.78 -13.06 20.02
N GLY A 648 9.42 -12.83 21.17
CA GLY A 648 10.80 -13.26 21.43
C GLY A 648 11.00 -14.78 21.44
N TRP A 649 9.92 -15.57 21.47
CA TRP A 649 9.97 -17.03 21.36
C TRP A 649 10.15 -17.53 19.91
N LEU A 650 9.96 -16.66 18.92
CA LEU A 650 10.24 -16.97 17.52
C LEU A 650 11.74 -17.25 17.35
N GLY A 651 12.10 -17.99 16.30
CA GLY A 651 13.51 -18.24 16.01
C GLY A 651 14.13 -19.38 16.83
N TYR A 652 13.30 -20.17 17.51
CA TYR A 652 13.75 -21.24 18.40
C TYR A 652 14.58 -22.36 17.72
N LEU A 653 14.58 -22.45 16.38
CA LEU A 653 15.44 -23.39 15.64
C LEU A 653 16.80 -22.78 15.29
N LEU A 654 16.95 -21.46 15.29
CA LEU A 654 18.19 -20.79 14.88
C LEU A 654 19.38 -21.16 15.79
N PRO A 655 19.26 -21.16 17.14
CA PRO A 655 20.38 -21.59 17.99
C PRO A 655 20.75 -23.06 17.76
N LEU A 656 19.77 -23.92 17.47
CA LEU A 656 20.02 -25.34 17.19
C LEU A 656 20.76 -25.55 15.88
N LEU A 657 20.45 -24.75 14.86
CA LEU A 657 21.13 -24.78 13.56
C LEU A 657 22.54 -24.21 13.65
N GLU A 658 22.73 -23.15 14.42
CA GLU A 658 24.05 -22.60 14.71
C GLU A 658 24.93 -23.65 15.41
N MET A 659 24.40 -24.32 16.44
CA MET A 659 25.07 -25.45 17.12
C MET A 659 25.37 -26.62 16.18
N ALA A 660 24.52 -26.86 15.17
CA ALA A 660 24.72 -27.90 14.17
C ALA A 660 25.73 -27.51 13.07
N GLY A 661 26.29 -26.30 13.12
CA GLY A 661 27.34 -25.84 12.20
C GLY A 661 26.83 -25.11 10.95
N PHE A 662 25.57 -24.67 10.91
CA PHE A 662 25.02 -23.90 9.78
C PHE A 662 25.36 -22.40 9.81
N GLY A 663 26.03 -21.92 10.86
CA GLY A 663 26.34 -20.50 11.07
C GLY A 663 25.15 -19.68 11.53
N ASP A 664 25.34 -18.36 11.65
CA ASP A 664 24.28 -17.43 12.04
C ASP A 664 23.33 -17.16 10.85
N LEU A 665 22.12 -17.74 10.94
CA LEU A 665 21.05 -17.56 9.96
C LEU A 665 20.00 -16.54 10.40
N SER A 666 20.18 -15.88 11.54
CA SER A 666 19.18 -14.99 12.16
C SER A 666 18.84 -13.78 11.28
N SER A 667 19.83 -13.28 10.53
CA SER A 667 19.67 -12.16 9.60
C SER A 667 18.85 -12.51 8.35
N GLY A 668 18.65 -13.80 8.05
CA GLY A 668 18.02 -14.28 6.83
C GLY A 668 16.48 -14.35 6.85
N GLN A 669 15.84 -14.30 8.03
CA GLN A 669 14.38 -14.40 8.19
C GLN A 669 13.75 -15.51 7.31
N LEU A 670 14.39 -16.68 7.28
CA LEU A 670 14.14 -17.74 6.28
C LEU A 670 12.78 -18.45 6.47
N GLY A 671 12.08 -18.18 7.57
CA GLY A 671 10.90 -18.93 7.97
C GLY A 671 9.79 -19.02 6.92
N VAL A 672 9.54 -17.94 6.16
CA VAL A 672 8.50 -17.93 5.12
C VAL A 672 8.84 -18.94 4.01
N LEU A 673 10.09 -18.97 3.58
CA LEU A 673 10.58 -19.90 2.55
C LEU A 673 10.62 -21.33 3.07
N VAL A 674 11.06 -21.53 4.31
CA VAL A 674 11.07 -22.85 4.96
C VAL A 674 9.64 -23.41 5.06
N ALA A 675 8.67 -22.60 5.47
CA ALA A 675 7.27 -22.99 5.55
C ALA A 675 6.71 -23.38 4.17
N LEU A 676 7.02 -22.59 3.14
CA LEU A 676 6.67 -22.87 1.75
C LEU A 676 7.21 -24.23 1.30
N VAL A 677 8.50 -24.47 1.51
CA VAL A 677 9.18 -25.69 1.05
C VAL A 677 8.67 -26.92 1.81
N VAL A 678 8.64 -26.88 3.14
CA VAL A 678 8.24 -28.03 3.98
C VAL A 678 6.79 -28.42 3.67
N SER A 679 5.86 -27.46 3.71
CA SER A 679 4.44 -27.74 3.48
C SER A 679 4.18 -28.16 2.03
N GLY A 680 4.87 -27.52 1.09
CA GLY A 680 4.78 -27.84 -0.33
C GLY A 680 5.26 -29.24 -0.67
N LEU A 681 6.41 -29.66 -0.14
CA LEU A 681 6.97 -31.00 -0.37
C LEU A 681 6.04 -32.10 0.16
N VAL A 682 5.54 -31.95 1.39
CA VAL A 682 4.61 -32.92 1.98
C VAL A 682 3.34 -33.05 1.13
N SER A 683 2.76 -31.93 0.69
CA SER A 683 1.57 -31.94 -0.17
C SER A 683 1.85 -32.50 -1.57
N ALA A 684 3.01 -32.22 -2.16
CA ALA A 684 3.41 -32.75 -3.46
C ALA A 684 3.53 -34.29 -3.42
N ILE A 685 4.20 -34.83 -2.39
CA ILE A 685 4.33 -36.28 -2.19
C ILE A 685 2.94 -36.92 -2.03
N ALA A 686 2.07 -36.31 -1.22
CA ALA A 686 0.70 -36.80 -1.03
C ALA A 686 -0.12 -36.79 -2.34
N ALA A 687 0.01 -35.73 -3.14
CA ALA A 687 -0.69 -35.60 -4.42
C ALA A 687 -0.20 -36.63 -5.45
N LEU A 688 1.11 -36.87 -5.53
CA LEU A 688 1.72 -37.86 -6.41
C LEU A 688 1.33 -39.29 -6.00
N GLY A 689 1.27 -39.58 -4.70
CA GLY A 689 0.80 -40.88 -4.19
C GLY A 689 -0.63 -41.20 -4.63
N LEU A 690 -1.54 -40.21 -4.53
CA LEU A 690 -2.92 -40.36 -5.01
C LEU A 690 -2.98 -40.58 -6.53
N ARG A 691 -2.20 -39.83 -7.32
CA ARG A 691 -2.12 -40.04 -8.78
C ARG A 691 -1.70 -41.47 -9.11
N ALA A 692 -0.67 -41.98 -8.45
CA ALA A 692 -0.18 -43.33 -8.67
C ALA A 692 -1.23 -44.41 -8.31
N GLN A 693 -1.99 -44.22 -7.22
CA GLN A 693 -3.09 -45.12 -6.85
C GLN A 693 -4.19 -45.14 -7.90
N THR A 694 -4.64 -43.97 -8.37
CA THR A 694 -5.68 -43.89 -9.40
C THR A 694 -5.25 -44.52 -10.73
N ALA A 695 -3.98 -44.38 -11.10
CA ALA A 695 -3.44 -45.02 -12.31
C ALA A 695 -3.40 -46.55 -12.18
N ARG A 696 -3.05 -47.09 -11.01
CA ARG A 696 -3.06 -48.54 -10.78
C ARG A 696 -4.46 -49.13 -10.86
N VAL A 697 -5.47 -48.44 -10.31
CA VAL A 697 -6.88 -48.87 -10.37
C VAL A 697 -7.44 -48.79 -11.79
N ALA A 698 -6.93 -47.89 -12.64
CA ALA A 698 -7.35 -47.80 -14.04
C ALA A 698 -6.71 -48.87 -14.95
N HIS A 699 -5.62 -49.52 -14.51
CA HIS A 699 -4.85 -50.49 -15.30
C HIS A 699 -4.95 -51.94 -14.81
N GLY A 700 -5.50 -52.18 -13.61
CA GLY A 700 -5.82 -53.51 -13.08
C GLY A 700 -7.31 -53.74 -13.12
#